data_AF-A0A2T0FPQ5-F1
#
_entry.id   AF-A0A2T0FPQ5-F1
#
_cell.length_a   1.000
_cell.length_b   1.000
_cell.length_c   1.000
_cell.angle_alpha   90.00
_cell.angle_beta   90.00
_cell.angle_gamma   90.00
#
_symmetry.space_group_name_H-M   'P 1'
#
loop_
_entity.id
_entity.type
_entity.pdbx_description
1 polymer ?
#
loop_
_entity_poly.entity_id
_entity_poly.type
_entity_poly.pdbx_seq_one_letter_code
_entity_poly.pdbx_strand_id
1 'polypeptide(L)'
;MKLIALFSQLQIALAVPADWWTRSCGYVIASNPATKHVSHWEIAGLEKRHMGSSDDEDGSSEVPACTNPAYILTLWDCINTGASLMPAMGREAKQGLDDSFAYNRWNCQYEKSKFIYTRKELDDLYAKYKITQTYEQAAESLVGPFSVDTTSLMPYAIPEMHYHDARYYSEVFAQVIVYFISGILILQMLVNFCTRKFPTRVEAVANSNLIRTWRKYMTLRPLLSEKYARWFDLYSTPFPYVCLFITFVLNYVLMGVKLNPSNPQPLYPTSSMATGTYLGYRSGMLCMYKLPFVFVFGTRNNIFTWATGWDIAVFNHWHTWLARMVVIDGFIHTGAYVVHYGHKDAMAAWSDAYWTCGFVALLCWTLMMFHGTSYLRKLRYDFFRVCHIALGIASVATLWYHLDYTNKVKEIWYTIVAVWLFDWCLRVIRMNSSGICDAIVEITTENYLTMLVKDNNPVRPYVGASYYVYFWSWSSFWQSHPFTVVEYTDGYMKFVCKVHEGVTKRIQRRAQANGGSCRLKVGLEGPMGIRLNFRSFKNLVFCAGGVGITAVYAHLRPWVQNGADRSITVYWAIRDTQPVEWFADEIEVMKASGIKLNVYVTGGDCTPEHSIQSLTYESSVETDSLPTNEQHLKLKQEGVPRIKFQAERPQFDQIVTDEVINSQGSIVFFACGASELNRTIRESVAKSIDKTTNYVQFYEESFC
;
A
#
# COMPACT_ATOMS: atom_id res chain seq x y z
N MET A 1 9.73 -24.85 4.54
CA MET A 1 9.45 -25.77 5.67
C MET A 1 10.35 -25.56 6.88
N LYS A 2 11.69 -25.48 6.77
CA LYS A 2 12.56 -25.26 7.96
C LYS A 2 12.50 -23.87 8.60
N LEU A 3 12.10 -22.81 7.88
CA LEU A 3 11.84 -21.49 8.48
C LEU A 3 10.59 -21.50 9.40
N ILE A 4 9.57 -22.30 9.06
CA ILE A 4 8.36 -22.45 9.88
C ILE A 4 8.71 -23.13 11.22
N ALA A 5 9.68 -24.05 11.21
CA ALA A 5 10.19 -24.72 12.41
C ALA A 5 11.11 -23.86 13.28
N LEU A 6 11.74 -22.81 12.71
CA LEU A 6 12.52 -21.86 13.51
C LEU A 6 11.61 -20.84 14.21
N PHE A 7 10.47 -20.48 13.59
CA PHE A 7 9.46 -19.65 14.24
C PHE A 7 8.59 -20.41 15.25
N SER A 8 8.48 -21.74 15.14
CA SER A 8 7.88 -22.54 16.22
C SER A 8 8.75 -22.62 17.48
N GLN A 9 10.01 -22.17 17.44
CA GLN A 9 10.86 -22.07 18.64
C GLN A 9 10.71 -20.73 19.39
N LEU A 10 10.05 -19.73 18.78
CA LEU A 10 9.37 -18.65 19.52
C LEU A 10 8.01 -19.18 19.99
N GLN A 11 8.07 -20.28 20.74
CA GLN A 11 6.95 -20.90 21.43
C GLN A 11 6.54 -19.94 22.55
N ILE A 12 5.53 -19.10 22.31
CA ILE A 12 4.50 -18.97 23.35
C ILE A 12 3.97 -20.40 23.47
N ALA A 13 4.36 -21.09 24.54
CA ALA A 13 3.87 -22.42 24.84
C ALA A 13 2.35 -22.41 24.62
N LEU A 14 1.85 -23.35 23.82
CA LEU A 14 0.44 -23.50 23.50
C LEU A 14 -0.31 -23.88 24.78
N ALA A 15 -0.55 -22.90 25.65
CA ALA A 15 -1.52 -23.03 26.71
C ALA A 15 -2.88 -23.13 26.02
N VAL A 16 -3.65 -24.15 26.40
CA VAL A 16 -5.08 -24.15 26.14
C VAL A 16 -5.63 -22.81 26.64
N PRO A 17 -6.34 -22.03 25.81
CA PRO A 17 -6.85 -20.72 26.23
C PRO A 17 -7.64 -20.87 27.52
N ALA A 18 -7.36 -19.99 28.48
CA ALA A 18 -7.96 -19.94 29.81
C ALA A 18 -9.49 -20.12 29.80
N ASP A 19 -10.15 -19.60 28.77
CA ASP A 19 -11.59 -19.58 28.64
C ASP A 19 -12.19 -20.85 28.03
N TRP A 20 -11.38 -21.70 27.39
CA TRP A 20 -11.89 -22.85 26.65
C TRP A 20 -12.65 -23.83 27.54
N TRP A 21 -12.03 -24.32 28.62
CA TRP A 21 -12.70 -25.25 29.54
C TRP A 21 -13.90 -24.62 30.23
N THR A 22 -13.75 -23.37 30.63
CA THR A 22 -14.83 -22.60 31.26
C THR A 22 -16.06 -22.52 30.35
N ARG A 23 -15.86 -22.21 29.06
CA ARG A 23 -16.95 -22.14 28.07
C ARG A 23 -17.54 -23.52 27.79
N SER A 24 -16.70 -24.52 27.49
CA SER A 24 -17.16 -25.87 27.15
C SER A 24 -17.92 -26.54 28.29
N CYS A 25 -17.37 -26.54 29.50
CA CYS A 25 -18.05 -27.02 30.69
C CYS A 25 -19.31 -26.24 30.96
N GLY A 26 -19.24 -24.95 30.68
CA GLY A 26 -20.35 -24.10 30.92
C GLY A 26 -21.57 -24.38 30.07
N TYR A 27 -21.39 -24.58 28.77
CA TYR A 27 -22.48 -25.01 27.88
C TYR A 27 -23.10 -26.33 28.32
N VAL A 28 -22.28 -27.30 28.75
CA VAL A 28 -22.76 -28.59 29.24
C VAL A 28 -23.62 -28.41 30.48
N ILE A 29 -23.14 -27.63 31.45
CA ILE A 29 -23.87 -27.33 32.69
C ILE A 29 -25.18 -26.62 32.35
N ALA A 30 -25.16 -25.53 31.58
CA ALA A 30 -26.34 -24.78 31.16
C ALA A 30 -27.39 -25.62 30.43
N SER A 31 -26.96 -26.65 29.70
CA SER A 31 -27.87 -27.56 29.00
C SER A 31 -28.61 -28.52 29.93
N ASN A 32 -28.20 -28.63 31.20
CA ASN A 32 -28.86 -29.44 32.20
C ASN A 32 -30.11 -28.72 32.76
N PRO A 33 -31.32 -29.32 32.68
CA PRO A 33 -32.56 -28.72 33.15
C PRO A 33 -32.52 -28.23 34.61
N ALA A 34 -31.80 -28.92 35.49
CA ALA A 34 -31.74 -28.57 36.91
C ALA A 34 -30.96 -27.28 37.18
N THR A 35 -30.07 -26.88 36.27
CA THR A 35 -29.27 -25.65 36.42
C THR A 35 -29.85 -24.47 35.65
N LYS A 36 -30.99 -24.64 34.96
CA LYS A 36 -31.59 -23.62 34.10
C LYS A 36 -31.96 -22.31 34.82
N HIS A 37 -32.14 -22.38 36.15
CA HIS A 37 -32.43 -21.24 37.03
C HIS A 37 -31.18 -20.61 37.68
N VAL A 38 -30.01 -21.20 37.42
CA VAL A 38 -28.72 -20.59 37.76
C VAL A 38 -28.24 -19.95 36.48
N SER A 39 -28.03 -18.64 36.50
CA SER A 39 -27.66 -17.86 35.32
C SER A 39 -26.29 -18.32 34.78
N HIS A 40 -26.29 -19.39 33.98
CA HIS A 40 -25.13 -19.83 33.23
C HIS A 40 -25.03 -19.04 31.91
N TRP A 41 -26.09 -18.38 31.45
CA TRP A 41 -26.12 -17.69 30.17
C TRP A 41 -26.23 -16.18 30.40
N GLU A 42 -25.22 -15.37 30.11
CA GLU A 42 -25.20 -14.70 28.81
C GLU A 42 -24.70 -15.57 27.64
N ILE A 43 -24.14 -16.75 27.91
CA ILE A 43 -23.03 -17.40 27.18
C ILE A 43 -23.27 -17.86 25.71
N ALA A 44 -24.48 -17.83 25.14
CA ALA A 44 -24.67 -17.77 23.67
C ALA A 44 -25.73 -16.76 23.20
N GLY A 45 -26.36 -16.03 24.13
CA GLY A 45 -27.28 -14.92 23.85
C GLY A 45 -26.61 -13.53 23.92
N LEU A 46 -25.36 -13.47 24.42
CA LEU A 46 -24.53 -12.27 24.56
C LEU A 46 -23.68 -11.93 23.34
N GLU A 47 -24.28 -12.01 22.16
CA GLU A 47 -23.97 -11.02 21.12
C GLU A 47 -25.15 -10.09 20.86
N LYS A 48 -26.29 -10.25 21.56
CA LYS A 48 -27.50 -9.42 21.34
C LYS A 48 -27.94 -8.55 22.52
N ARG A 49 -27.26 -8.57 23.67
CA ARG A 49 -27.69 -7.80 24.85
C ARG A 49 -26.56 -6.99 25.48
N HIS A 50 -26.02 -6.05 24.71
CA HIS A 50 -25.40 -4.86 25.30
C HIS A 50 -25.86 -3.62 24.55
N MET A 51 -27.05 -3.13 24.92
CA MET A 51 -27.36 -1.72 25.16
C MET A 51 -28.83 -1.57 25.56
N GLY A 52 -29.07 -1.37 26.86
CA GLY A 52 -30.19 -0.57 27.38
C GLY A 52 -31.59 -1.18 27.35
N SER A 53 -31.89 -2.07 28.30
CA SER A 53 -33.14 -1.98 29.09
C SER A 53 -32.97 -2.80 30.35
N SER A 54 -32.78 -2.13 31.49
CA SER A 54 -33.32 -2.62 32.75
C SER A 54 -34.82 -2.72 32.58
N ASP A 55 -35.37 -3.92 32.68
CA ASP A 55 -36.72 -4.24 33.17
C ASP A 55 -36.95 -5.74 32.99
N ASP A 56 -36.29 -6.54 33.85
CA ASP A 56 -36.76 -7.90 34.13
C ASP A 56 -37.86 -7.78 35.20
N GLU A 57 -39.09 -7.51 34.76
CA GLU A 57 -40.30 -7.88 35.52
C GLU A 57 -40.64 -9.34 35.21
N ASP A 58 -39.83 -10.28 35.70
CA ASP A 58 -40.32 -11.63 35.98
C ASP A 58 -39.75 -12.12 37.32
N GLY A 59 -40.65 -12.52 38.21
CA GLY A 59 -40.43 -12.66 39.66
C GLY A 59 -39.62 -13.88 40.10
N SER A 60 -38.70 -14.40 39.28
CA SER A 60 -37.77 -15.45 39.71
C SER A 60 -36.48 -14.83 40.23
N SER A 61 -36.24 -14.91 41.54
CA SER A 61 -34.97 -14.53 42.16
C SER A 61 -33.85 -15.49 41.72
N GLU A 62 -33.21 -15.22 40.58
CA GLU A 62 -32.05 -15.96 40.11
C GLU A 62 -30.86 -15.74 41.06
N VAL A 63 -30.21 -16.83 41.47
CA VAL A 63 -28.99 -16.74 42.31
C VAL A 63 -27.79 -16.64 41.37
N PRO A 64 -26.92 -15.61 41.52
CA PRO A 64 -25.75 -15.45 40.65
C PRO A 64 -24.84 -16.69 40.71
N ALA A 65 -24.49 -17.23 39.53
CA ALA A 65 -23.63 -18.40 39.37
C ALA A 65 -22.32 -18.31 40.17
N CYS A 66 -21.74 -17.11 40.25
CA CYS A 66 -20.51 -16.80 41.00
C CYS A 66 -20.64 -16.84 42.54
N THR A 67 -21.85 -17.05 43.07
CA THR A 67 -22.11 -17.15 44.51
C THR A 67 -22.69 -18.49 44.93
N ASN A 68 -23.13 -19.32 43.98
CA ASN A 68 -23.71 -20.63 44.25
C ASN A 68 -22.60 -21.69 44.43
N PRO A 69 -22.42 -22.27 45.63
CA PRO A 69 -21.35 -23.24 45.90
C PRO A 69 -21.53 -24.54 45.12
N ALA A 70 -22.76 -25.02 44.90
CA ALA A 70 -23.00 -26.25 44.15
C ALA A 70 -22.62 -26.08 42.68
N TYR A 71 -22.94 -24.93 42.09
CA TYR A 71 -22.57 -24.59 40.72
C TYR A 71 -21.06 -24.49 40.54
N ILE A 72 -20.36 -23.74 41.41
CA ILE A 72 -18.91 -23.54 41.30
C ILE A 72 -18.18 -24.88 41.47
N LEU A 73 -18.64 -25.75 42.37
CA LEU A 73 -18.07 -27.09 42.55
C LEU A 73 -18.30 -27.99 41.32
N THR A 74 -19.49 -27.95 40.71
CA THR A 74 -19.77 -28.69 39.47
C THR A 74 -18.96 -28.15 38.28
N LEU A 75 -18.82 -26.83 38.16
CA LEU A 75 -17.96 -26.21 37.15
C LEU A 75 -16.49 -26.62 37.36
N TRP A 76 -16.04 -26.63 38.62
CA TRP A 76 -14.69 -27.06 38.97
C TRP A 76 -14.43 -28.54 38.66
N ASP A 77 -15.38 -29.42 38.98
CA ASP A 77 -15.33 -30.84 38.58
C ASP A 77 -15.19 -31.00 37.07
N CYS A 78 -16.04 -30.30 36.31
CA CYS A 78 -16.00 -30.38 34.86
C CYS A 78 -14.66 -29.89 34.28
N ILE A 79 -14.10 -28.78 34.80
CA ILE A 79 -12.81 -28.26 34.33
C ILE A 79 -11.69 -29.27 34.64
N ASN A 80 -11.72 -29.92 35.81
CA ASN A 80 -10.77 -30.99 36.15
C ASN A 80 -10.92 -32.23 35.25
N THR A 81 -12.16 -32.66 35.02
CA THR A 81 -12.48 -33.77 34.09
C THR A 81 -12.00 -33.44 32.69
N GLY A 82 -12.26 -32.22 32.23
CA GLY A 82 -11.73 -31.68 30.99
C GLY A 82 -10.20 -31.73 30.95
N ALA A 83 -9.53 -31.16 31.95
CA ALA A 83 -8.07 -31.14 32.01
C ALA A 83 -7.45 -32.55 31.88
N SER A 84 -8.13 -33.58 32.42
CA SER A 84 -7.71 -34.99 32.28
C SER A 84 -7.81 -35.53 30.84
N LEU A 85 -8.68 -34.98 30.01
CA LEU A 85 -8.84 -35.33 28.59
C LEU A 85 -7.78 -34.68 27.68
N MET A 86 -7.04 -33.66 28.15
CA MET A 86 -6.08 -32.93 27.30
C MET A 86 -5.04 -33.82 26.60
N PRO A 87 -4.42 -34.82 27.27
CA PRO A 87 -3.48 -35.72 26.60
C PRO A 87 -4.15 -36.56 25.51
N ALA A 88 -5.39 -37.00 25.73
CA ALA A 88 -6.16 -37.77 24.76
C ALA A 88 -6.64 -36.92 23.57
N MET A 89 -6.82 -35.61 23.77
CA MET A 89 -7.15 -34.64 22.73
C MET A 89 -5.91 -34.08 22.01
N GLY A 90 -4.70 -34.55 22.36
CA GLY A 90 -3.45 -34.22 21.66
C GLY A 90 -2.85 -32.84 21.96
N ARG A 91 -3.15 -32.22 23.12
CA ARG A 91 -2.60 -30.90 23.52
C ARG A 91 -1.55 -31.00 24.64
N GLU A 92 -0.51 -30.17 24.59
CA GLU A 92 0.55 -30.10 25.60
C GLU A 92 -0.01 -29.54 26.93
N ALA A 93 -0.01 -30.36 27.98
CA ALA A 93 -0.60 -30.03 29.27
C ALA A 93 0.44 -29.44 30.23
N LYS A 94 0.31 -28.16 30.61
CA LYS A 94 1.01 -27.64 31.80
C LYS A 94 0.40 -26.42 32.53
N GLN A 95 -0.62 -25.73 31.99
CA GLN A 95 -1.14 -24.48 32.61
C GLN A 95 -2.67 -24.27 32.58
N GLY A 96 -3.44 -25.10 31.85
CA GLY A 96 -4.84 -24.78 31.53
C GLY A 96 -5.83 -24.70 32.71
N LEU A 97 -5.55 -25.36 33.83
CA LEU A 97 -6.46 -25.38 34.99
C LEU A 97 -6.38 -24.07 35.80
N ASP A 98 -5.18 -23.54 36.01
CA ASP A 98 -4.95 -22.27 36.70
C ASP A 98 -5.44 -21.09 35.88
N ASP A 99 -5.24 -21.15 34.57
CA ASP A 99 -5.77 -20.19 33.62
C ASP A 99 -7.31 -20.21 33.61
N SER A 100 -7.93 -21.40 33.61
CA SER A 100 -9.40 -21.54 33.69
C SER A 100 -9.98 -20.99 34.99
N PHE A 101 -9.29 -21.21 36.11
CA PHE A 101 -9.66 -20.59 37.39
C PHE A 101 -9.56 -19.05 37.33
N ALA A 102 -8.47 -18.52 36.79
CA ALA A 102 -8.26 -17.08 36.67
C ALA A 102 -9.32 -16.42 35.76
N TYR A 103 -9.68 -17.06 34.65
CA TYR A 103 -10.73 -16.58 33.75
C TYR A 103 -12.11 -16.57 34.40
N ASN A 104 -12.48 -17.64 35.12
CA ASN A 104 -13.73 -17.68 35.89
C ASN A 104 -13.80 -16.55 36.93
N ARG A 105 -12.72 -16.37 37.69
CA ARG A 105 -12.62 -15.29 38.68
C ARG A 105 -12.77 -13.91 38.03
N TRP A 106 -12.14 -13.71 36.86
CA TRP A 106 -12.24 -12.47 36.10
C TRP A 106 -13.66 -12.20 35.60
N ASN A 107 -14.37 -13.19 35.06
CA ASN A 107 -15.77 -13.03 34.63
C ASN A 107 -16.69 -12.61 35.78
N CYS A 108 -16.54 -13.26 36.94
CA CYS A 108 -17.34 -12.92 38.11
C CYS A 108 -17.14 -11.47 38.58
N GLN A 109 -15.97 -10.85 38.35
CA GLN A 109 -15.76 -9.44 38.66
C GLN A 109 -16.62 -8.49 37.81
N TYR A 110 -16.97 -8.86 36.57
CA TYR A 110 -17.79 -8.04 35.68
C TYR A 110 -19.28 -8.03 36.06
N GLU A 111 -19.78 -9.07 36.72
CA GLU A 111 -21.16 -9.16 37.22
C GLU A 111 -21.42 -8.31 38.47
N LYS A 112 -20.42 -7.56 38.95
CA LYS A 112 -20.42 -6.94 40.29
C LYS A 112 -20.64 -7.97 41.43
N SER A 113 -20.49 -9.27 41.14
CA SER A 113 -20.55 -10.35 42.12
C SER A 113 -19.14 -10.59 42.68
N LYS A 114 -19.03 -10.85 43.99
CA LYS A 114 -17.73 -11.18 44.58
C LYS A 114 -17.49 -12.67 44.40
N PHE A 115 -16.49 -13.05 43.60
CA PHE A 115 -15.96 -14.41 43.64
C PHE A 115 -15.26 -14.63 44.98
N ILE A 116 -15.86 -15.44 45.85
CA ILE A 116 -15.47 -15.54 47.28
C ILE A 116 -14.35 -16.56 47.52
N TYR A 117 -14.15 -17.51 46.60
CA TYR A 117 -13.23 -18.63 46.79
C TYR A 117 -11.84 -18.36 46.23
N THR A 118 -10.80 -18.67 47.01
CA THR A 118 -9.44 -18.82 46.50
C THR A 118 -9.26 -20.18 45.84
N ARG A 119 -8.19 -20.34 45.05
CA ARG A 119 -7.92 -21.61 44.38
C ARG A 119 -7.78 -22.77 45.37
N LYS A 120 -7.02 -22.55 46.44
CA LYS A 120 -6.82 -23.55 47.50
C LYS A 120 -8.12 -23.88 48.22
N GLU A 121 -8.95 -22.88 48.54
CA GLU A 121 -10.25 -23.11 49.17
C GLU A 121 -11.19 -23.90 48.26
N LEU A 122 -11.16 -23.65 46.94
CA LEU A 122 -11.98 -24.40 45.99
C LEU A 122 -11.51 -25.86 45.87
N ASP A 123 -10.21 -26.10 45.84
CA ASP A 123 -9.63 -27.46 45.84
C ASP A 123 -9.96 -28.18 47.17
N ASP A 124 -9.87 -27.49 48.31
CA ASP A 124 -10.23 -28.02 49.63
C ASP A 124 -11.74 -28.33 49.72
N LEU A 125 -12.60 -27.46 49.18
CA LEU A 125 -14.05 -27.66 49.13
C LEU A 125 -14.41 -28.82 48.19
N TYR A 126 -13.76 -28.90 47.03
CA TYR A 126 -13.95 -30.00 46.08
C TYR A 126 -13.51 -31.34 46.67
N ALA A 127 -12.41 -31.37 47.44
CA ALA A 127 -11.98 -32.56 48.17
C ALA A 127 -12.92 -32.93 49.33
N LYS A 128 -13.56 -31.93 49.97
CA LYS A 128 -14.44 -32.11 51.14
C LYS A 128 -15.87 -32.49 50.78
N TYR A 129 -16.43 -31.90 49.73
CA TYR A 129 -17.80 -32.15 49.28
C TYR A 129 -17.78 -33.21 48.19
N LYS A 130 -18.25 -34.42 48.54
CA LYS A 130 -18.35 -35.51 47.58
C LYS A 130 -19.48 -35.22 46.61
N ILE A 131 -19.19 -35.34 45.32
CA ILE A 131 -20.19 -35.20 44.27
C ILE A 131 -21.28 -36.26 44.47
N THR A 132 -22.53 -35.82 44.57
CA THR A 132 -23.63 -36.65 45.05
C THR A 132 -24.37 -37.39 43.94
N GLN A 133 -24.33 -36.88 42.70
CA GLN A 133 -25.11 -37.40 41.57
C GLN A 133 -24.33 -37.28 40.25
N THR A 134 -24.67 -38.09 39.25
CA THR A 134 -24.17 -37.97 37.87
C THR A 134 -25.02 -36.98 37.06
N TYR A 135 -24.46 -36.40 36.00
CA TYR A 135 -25.13 -35.45 35.11
C TYR A 135 -26.56 -35.86 34.71
N GLU A 136 -26.76 -37.12 34.32
CA GLU A 136 -28.07 -37.66 33.90
C GLU A 136 -29.10 -37.71 35.04
N GLN A 137 -28.65 -38.01 36.26
CA GLN A 137 -29.50 -38.11 37.45
C GLN A 137 -29.83 -36.74 38.04
N ALA A 138 -28.99 -35.75 37.77
CA ALA A 138 -29.18 -34.39 38.25
C ALA A 138 -30.28 -33.62 37.52
N ALA A 139 -30.86 -34.16 36.44
CA ALA A 139 -31.86 -33.49 35.60
C ALA A 139 -33.15 -33.07 36.33
N GLU A 140 -33.41 -33.60 37.54
CA GLU A 140 -34.66 -33.41 38.28
C GLU A 140 -34.59 -32.37 39.41
N SER A 141 -33.42 -32.06 40.00
CA SER A 141 -33.28 -30.99 41.01
C SER A 141 -31.82 -30.63 41.35
N LEU A 142 -31.50 -29.33 41.48
CA LEU A 142 -30.16 -28.85 41.88
C LEU A 142 -30.00 -28.79 43.41
N VAL A 143 -30.05 -29.95 44.07
CA VAL A 143 -29.94 -30.04 45.53
C VAL A 143 -28.48 -30.07 46.02
N GLY A 144 -27.53 -30.43 45.14
CA GLY A 144 -26.10 -30.50 45.44
C GLY A 144 -25.24 -30.57 44.17
N PRO A 145 -23.89 -30.53 44.30
CA PRO A 145 -23.00 -30.63 43.15
C PRO A 145 -23.13 -32.00 42.48
N PHE A 146 -23.13 -32.01 41.15
CA PHE A 146 -23.12 -33.21 40.29
C PHE A 146 -21.86 -33.26 39.42
N SER A 147 -21.52 -34.45 38.90
CA SER A 147 -20.33 -34.67 38.08
C SER A 147 -20.69 -34.66 36.60
N VAL A 148 -19.85 -34.00 35.80
CA VAL A 148 -19.96 -33.99 34.34
C VAL A 148 -19.03 -35.05 33.77
N ASP A 149 -19.60 -36.08 33.14
CA ASP A 149 -18.82 -37.14 32.53
C ASP A 149 -18.23 -36.72 31.17
N THR A 150 -17.27 -37.50 30.68
CA THR A 150 -16.59 -37.20 29.41
C THR A 150 -17.53 -37.30 28.21
N THR A 151 -18.55 -38.17 28.27
CA THR A 151 -19.51 -38.38 27.19
C THR A 151 -20.40 -37.15 26.99
N SER A 152 -20.82 -36.52 28.10
CA SER A 152 -21.60 -35.27 28.06
C SER A 152 -20.74 -34.06 27.68
N LEU A 153 -19.46 -34.06 28.05
CA LEU A 153 -18.54 -32.93 27.79
C LEU A 153 -18.01 -32.88 26.35
N MET A 154 -17.62 -34.02 25.77
CA MET A 154 -16.97 -34.08 24.45
C MET A 154 -17.73 -33.37 23.31
N PRO A 155 -19.07 -33.47 23.21
CA PRO A 155 -19.85 -32.77 22.19
C PRO A 155 -19.71 -31.25 22.20
N TYR A 156 -19.37 -30.64 23.35
CA TYR A 156 -19.17 -29.20 23.50
C TYR A 156 -17.69 -28.80 23.51
N ALA A 157 -16.83 -29.63 24.10
CA ALA A 157 -15.39 -29.38 24.19
C ALA A 157 -14.70 -29.38 22.82
N ILE A 158 -15.01 -30.35 21.95
CA ILE A 158 -14.41 -30.47 20.61
C ILE A 158 -14.73 -29.25 19.70
N PRO A 159 -15.99 -28.82 19.55
CA PRO A 159 -16.33 -27.62 18.77
C PRO A 159 -15.62 -26.35 19.26
N GLU A 160 -15.62 -26.12 20.58
CA GLU A 160 -14.93 -24.99 21.17
C GLU A 160 -13.42 -25.06 20.88
N MET A 161 -12.83 -26.26 20.92
CA MET A 161 -11.42 -26.44 20.59
C MET A 161 -11.16 -26.05 19.13
N HIS A 162 -12.00 -26.52 18.20
CA HIS A 162 -11.89 -26.17 16.78
C HIS A 162 -12.08 -24.67 16.54
N TYR A 163 -12.99 -24.02 17.28
CA TYR A 163 -13.18 -22.58 17.23
C TYR A 163 -11.92 -21.81 17.68
N HIS A 164 -11.32 -22.19 18.81
CA HIS A 164 -10.10 -21.57 19.31
C HIS A 164 -8.90 -21.84 18.39
N ASP A 165 -8.77 -23.06 17.86
CA ASP A 165 -7.75 -23.39 16.86
C ASP A 165 -7.95 -22.54 15.60
N ALA A 166 -9.19 -22.40 15.12
CA ALA A 166 -9.49 -21.55 13.97
C ALA A 166 -9.11 -20.10 14.24
N ARG A 167 -9.37 -19.55 15.44
CA ARG A 167 -8.94 -18.20 15.82
C ARG A 167 -7.42 -18.06 15.86
N TYR A 168 -6.73 -18.98 16.54
CA TYR A 168 -5.27 -19.00 16.65
C TYR A 168 -4.61 -19.05 15.26
N TYR A 169 -5.02 -20.00 14.42
CA TYR A 169 -4.50 -20.08 13.07
C TYR A 169 -4.83 -18.82 12.26
N SER A 170 -5.97 -18.15 12.50
CA SER A 170 -6.32 -16.93 11.78
C SER A 170 -5.33 -15.82 12.04
N GLU A 171 -4.95 -15.62 13.30
CA GLU A 171 -3.92 -14.68 13.71
C GLU A 171 -2.56 -15.05 13.12
N VAL A 172 -2.13 -16.31 13.28
CA VAL A 172 -0.85 -16.80 12.74
C VAL A 172 -0.79 -16.60 11.22
N PHE A 173 -1.85 -16.93 10.49
CA PHE A 173 -1.87 -16.81 9.03
C PHE A 173 -1.89 -15.34 8.58
N ALA A 174 -2.60 -14.48 9.30
CA ALA A 174 -2.54 -13.04 9.06
C ALA A 174 -1.12 -12.48 9.29
N GLN A 175 -0.46 -12.90 10.37
CA GLN A 175 0.95 -12.56 10.63
C GLN A 175 1.89 -13.07 9.54
N VAL A 176 1.68 -14.29 9.01
CA VAL A 176 2.47 -14.82 7.89
C VAL A 176 2.40 -13.91 6.67
N ILE A 177 1.24 -13.35 6.33
CA ILE A 177 1.10 -12.37 5.24
C ILE A 177 1.92 -11.11 5.54
N VAL A 178 1.82 -10.57 6.76
CA VAL A 178 2.59 -9.40 7.19
C VAL A 178 4.09 -9.65 7.10
N TYR A 179 4.57 -10.79 7.59
CA TYR A 179 5.98 -11.17 7.53
C TYR A 179 6.46 -11.39 6.11
N PHE A 180 5.63 -11.94 5.24
CA PHE A 180 5.96 -12.12 3.83
C PHE A 180 6.17 -10.76 3.13
N ILE A 181 5.22 -9.84 3.28
CA ILE A 181 5.33 -8.48 2.70
C ILE A 181 6.53 -7.73 3.30
N SER A 182 6.69 -7.79 4.62
CA SER A 182 7.81 -7.14 5.32
C SER A 182 9.16 -7.73 4.89
N GLY A 183 9.24 -9.06 4.70
CA GLY A 183 10.43 -9.74 4.22
C GLY A 183 10.85 -9.30 2.82
N ILE A 184 9.89 -9.09 1.91
CA ILE A 184 10.15 -8.52 0.57
C ILE A 184 10.71 -7.11 0.68
N LEU A 185 10.12 -6.26 1.53
CA LEU A 185 10.60 -4.90 1.74
C LEU A 185 12.02 -4.89 2.32
N ILE A 186 12.29 -5.71 3.35
CA ILE A 186 13.61 -5.82 3.98
C ILE A 186 14.66 -6.29 2.97
N LEU A 187 14.34 -7.33 2.17
CA LEU A 187 15.25 -7.82 1.14
C LEU A 187 15.60 -6.72 0.14
N GLN A 188 14.59 -5.98 -0.33
CA GLN A 188 14.82 -4.89 -1.28
C GLN A 188 15.57 -3.71 -0.64
N MET A 189 15.33 -3.42 0.64
CA MET A 189 16.09 -2.43 1.41
C MET A 189 17.56 -2.81 1.49
N LEU A 190 17.86 -4.08 1.73
CA LEU A 190 19.23 -4.61 1.74
C LEU A 190 19.89 -4.49 0.35
N VAL A 191 19.16 -4.81 -0.72
CA VAL A 191 19.66 -4.64 -2.09
C VAL A 191 20.01 -3.18 -2.36
N ASN A 192 19.09 -2.24 -2.08
CA ASN A 192 19.33 -0.81 -2.29
C ASN A 192 20.47 -0.26 -1.41
N PHE A 193 20.57 -0.72 -0.16
CA PHE A 193 21.69 -0.38 0.72
C PHE A 193 23.03 -0.84 0.13
N CYS A 194 23.11 -2.09 -0.36
CA CYS A 194 24.29 -2.62 -1.02
C CYS A 194 24.64 -1.84 -2.30
N THR A 195 23.66 -1.47 -3.13
CA THR A 195 23.88 -0.66 -4.34
C THR A 195 24.45 0.71 -4.00
N ARG A 196 24.03 1.33 -2.89
CA ARG A 196 24.53 2.64 -2.45
C ARG A 196 25.92 2.57 -1.82
N LYS A 197 26.20 1.56 -0.99
CA LYS A 197 27.46 1.48 -0.22
C LYS A 197 28.59 0.76 -0.97
N PHE A 198 28.27 -0.22 -1.81
CA PHE A 198 29.25 -1.05 -2.51
C PHE A 198 28.99 -1.14 -4.02
N PRO A 199 28.97 -0.01 -4.75
CA PRO A 199 28.57 0.02 -6.16
C PRO A 199 29.41 -0.92 -7.02
N THR A 200 30.74 -0.90 -6.90
CA THR A 200 31.64 -1.75 -7.72
C THR A 200 31.40 -3.25 -7.53
N ARG A 201 31.10 -3.69 -6.29
CA ARG A 201 30.79 -5.10 -6.02
C ARG A 201 29.43 -5.49 -6.58
N VAL A 202 28.44 -4.61 -6.45
CA VAL A 202 27.11 -4.84 -7.02
C VAL A 202 27.16 -4.88 -8.53
N GLU A 203 27.93 -4.01 -9.18
CA GLU A 203 28.17 -4.04 -10.61
C GLU A 203 28.81 -5.35 -11.07
N ALA A 204 29.82 -5.83 -10.35
CA ALA A 204 30.47 -7.12 -10.64
C ALA A 204 29.47 -8.30 -10.51
N VAL A 205 28.67 -8.33 -9.44
CA VAL A 205 27.63 -9.35 -9.25
C VAL A 205 26.54 -9.24 -10.32
N ALA A 206 26.12 -8.03 -10.66
CA ALA A 206 25.09 -7.78 -11.67
C ALA A 206 25.54 -8.11 -13.09
N ASN A 207 26.85 -8.22 -13.32
CA ASN A 207 27.43 -8.67 -14.58
C ASN A 207 27.53 -10.20 -14.71
N SER A 208 27.26 -10.97 -13.66
CA SER A 208 27.14 -12.42 -13.79
C SER A 208 25.97 -12.81 -14.68
N ASN A 209 26.12 -13.88 -15.47
CA ASN A 209 25.09 -14.34 -16.42
C ASN A 209 23.75 -14.63 -15.72
N LEU A 210 23.79 -15.17 -14.50
CA LEU A 210 22.59 -15.44 -13.71
C LEU A 210 21.83 -14.15 -13.37
N ILE A 211 22.53 -13.15 -12.83
CA ILE A 211 21.90 -11.89 -12.42
C ILE A 211 21.50 -11.06 -13.64
N ARG A 212 22.23 -11.12 -14.76
CA ARG A 212 21.79 -10.50 -16.03
C ARG A 212 20.49 -11.10 -16.53
N THR A 213 20.41 -12.43 -16.55
CA THR A 213 19.18 -13.15 -16.93
C THR A 213 18.03 -12.79 -16.00
N TRP A 214 18.28 -12.75 -14.69
CA TRP A 214 17.30 -12.29 -13.71
C TRP A 214 16.85 -10.84 -13.98
N ARG A 215 17.79 -9.91 -14.19
CA ARG A 215 17.47 -8.50 -14.45
C ARG A 215 16.67 -8.33 -15.74
N LYS A 216 17.06 -9.07 -16.79
CA LYS A 216 16.36 -9.11 -18.07
C LYS A 216 14.89 -9.46 -17.90
N TYR A 217 14.58 -10.55 -17.20
CA TYR A 217 13.21 -11.06 -17.11
C TYR A 217 12.39 -10.54 -15.93
N MET A 218 13.01 -10.20 -14.80
CA MET A 218 12.30 -9.87 -13.56
C MET A 218 12.30 -8.39 -13.22
N THR A 219 13.37 -7.64 -13.56
CA THR A 219 13.50 -6.22 -13.15
C THR A 219 13.40 -5.23 -14.30
N LEU A 220 13.63 -5.64 -15.54
CA LEU A 220 13.63 -4.72 -16.70
C LEU A 220 12.47 -4.98 -17.66
N ARG A 221 12.31 -6.22 -18.16
CA ARG A 221 11.25 -6.51 -19.14
C ARG A 221 9.86 -6.28 -18.52
N PRO A 222 8.95 -5.54 -19.15
CA PRO A 222 7.57 -5.43 -18.69
C PRO A 222 6.82 -6.76 -18.81
N LEU A 223 5.89 -7.00 -17.88
CA LEU A 223 5.21 -8.29 -17.72
C LEU A 223 4.15 -8.57 -18.80
N LEU A 224 3.35 -7.57 -19.16
CA LEU A 224 2.22 -7.72 -20.07
C LEU A 224 2.41 -6.91 -21.35
N SER A 225 1.75 -7.35 -22.42
CA SER A 225 1.66 -6.56 -23.64
C SER A 225 0.89 -5.25 -23.38
N GLU A 226 1.19 -4.26 -24.20
CA GLU A 226 0.69 -2.89 -24.05
C GLU A 226 -0.81 -2.78 -23.86
N LYS A 227 -1.56 -3.56 -24.65
CA LYS A 227 -3.02 -3.56 -24.62
C LYS A 227 -3.52 -3.91 -23.21
N TYR A 228 -2.96 -4.95 -22.60
CA TYR A 228 -3.38 -5.38 -21.25
C TYR A 228 -2.80 -4.49 -20.15
N ALA A 229 -1.57 -4.01 -20.30
CA ALA A 229 -0.95 -3.08 -19.35
C ALA A 229 -1.80 -1.81 -19.16
N ARG A 230 -2.39 -1.27 -20.24
CA ARG A 230 -3.28 -0.08 -20.18
C ARG A 230 -4.60 -0.34 -19.45
N TRP A 231 -5.15 -1.55 -19.54
CA TRP A 231 -6.41 -1.90 -18.90
C TRP A 231 -6.25 -2.11 -17.39
N PHE A 232 -5.12 -2.69 -16.99
CA PHE A 232 -4.86 -3.04 -15.59
C PHE A 232 -3.92 -2.06 -14.86
N ASP A 233 -3.49 -0.98 -15.53
CA ASP A 233 -2.45 -0.03 -15.07
C ASP A 233 -1.15 -0.76 -14.61
N LEU A 234 -0.72 -1.77 -15.38
CA LEU A 234 0.44 -2.61 -15.08
C LEU A 234 1.71 -2.11 -15.79
N TYR A 235 2.27 -0.99 -15.33
CA TYR A 235 3.44 -0.33 -15.95
C TYR A 235 4.79 -0.59 -15.26
N SER A 236 4.78 -1.09 -14.04
CA SER A 236 5.97 -1.45 -13.24
C SER A 236 6.68 -2.74 -13.73
N THR A 237 7.76 -3.10 -13.05
CA THR A 237 8.61 -4.26 -13.32
C THR A 237 7.94 -5.56 -12.83
N PRO A 238 8.28 -6.73 -13.40
CA PRO A 238 7.66 -8.02 -13.05
C PRO A 238 7.82 -8.43 -11.59
N PHE A 239 8.97 -8.14 -10.97
CA PHE A 239 9.28 -8.63 -9.62
C PHE A 239 8.25 -8.19 -8.54
N PRO A 240 7.91 -6.91 -8.40
CA PRO A 240 6.80 -6.48 -7.53
C PRO A 240 5.47 -7.21 -7.81
N TYR A 241 5.15 -7.48 -9.07
CA TYR A 241 3.91 -8.18 -9.44
C TYR A 241 3.92 -9.65 -9.07
N VAL A 242 5.04 -10.34 -9.26
CA VAL A 242 5.19 -11.74 -8.83
C VAL A 242 5.04 -11.83 -7.31
N CYS A 243 5.66 -10.93 -6.57
CA CYS A 243 5.51 -10.84 -5.11
C CYS A 243 4.06 -10.60 -4.68
N LEU A 244 3.37 -9.70 -5.37
CA LEU A 244 1.96 -9.41 -5.13
C LEU A 244 1.06 -10.61 -5.47
N PHE A 245 1.33 -11.31 -6.58
CA PHE A 245 0.61 -12.51 -6.98
C PHE A 245 0.81 -13.65 -5.96
N ILE A 246 2.03 -13.85 -5.47
CA ILE A 246 2.29 -14.80 -4.37
C ILE A 246 1.52 -14.38 -3.12
N THR A 247 1.47 -13.09 -2.79
CA THR A 247 0.67 -12.58 -1.67
C THR A 247 -0.81 -12.91 -1.85
N PHE A 248 -1.35 -12.72 -3.06
CA PHE A 248 -2.72 -13.08 -3.42
C PHE A 248 -2.99 -14.57 -3.23
N VAL A 249 -2.17 -15.44 -3.84
CA VAL A 249 -2.33 -16.90 -3.71
C VAL A 249 -2.22 -17.34 -2.26
N LEU A 250 -1.21 -16.83 -1.53
CA LEU A 250 -0.99 -17.15 -0.14
C LEU A 250 -2.21 -16.73 0.73
N ASN A 251 -2.80 -15.56 0.48
CA ASN A 251 -4.00 -15.11 1.21
C ASN A 251 -5.15 -16.11 1.11
N TYR A 252 -5.52 -16.53 -0.11
CA TYR A 252 -6.67 -17.41 -0.31
C TYR A 252 -6.40 -18.88 -0.01
N VAL A 253 -5.15 -19.33 -0.14
CA VAL A 253 -4.75 -20.66 0.38
C VAL A 253 -4.87 -20.68 1.90
N LEU A 254 -4.31 -19.68 2.59
CA LEU A 254 -4.40 -19.59 4.04
C LEU A 254 -5.85 -19.36 4.52
N MET A 255 -6.69 -18.73 3.71
CA MET A 255 -8.13 -18.57 4.00
C MET A 255 -8.83 -19.92 4.16
N GLY A 256 -8.48 -20.93 3.35
CA GLY A 256 -9.19 -22.22 3.28
C GLY A 256 -8.55 -23.38 4.05
N VAL A 257 -7.31 -23.24 4.53
CA VAL A 257 -6.56 -24.34 5.19
C VAL A 257 -6.93 -24.46 6.67
N LYS A 258 -7.00 -25.70 7.18
CA LYS A 258 -7.33 -26.04 8.57
C LYS A 258 -8.70 -25.52 9.04
N LEU A 259 -9.65 -25.39 8.11
CA LEU A 259 -11.06 -25.30 8.45
C LEU A 259 -11.53 -26.72 8.74
N ASN A 260 -11.78 -27.05 10.01
CA ASN A 260 -12.28 -28.36 10.43
C ASN A 260 -13.76 -28.26 10.85
N PRO A 261 -14.70 -27.96 9.94
CA PRO A 261 -16.11 -27.94 10.27
C PRO A 261 -16.56 -29.39 10.48
N SER A 262 -16.80 -29.76 11.73
CA SER A 262 -17.25 -31.10 12.08
C SER A 262 -18.75 -31.26 11.80
N ASN A 263 -19.24 -32.51 11.87
CA ASN A 263 -20.68 -32.87 11.82
C ASN A 263 -21.52 -32.04 12.83
N PRO A 264 -22.88 -32.01 12.71
CA PRO A 264 -23.73 -31.21 13.59
C PRO A 264 -23.32 -31.34 15.05
N GLN A 265 -23.03 -30.20 15.65
CA GLN A 265 -22.54 -30.09 17.03
C GLN A 265 -23.55 -29.27 17.84
N PRO A 266 -23.65 -29.46 19.17
CA PRO A 266 -24.57 -28.70 20.00
C PRO A 266 -24.43 -27.17 19.85
N LEU A 267 -23.22 -26.70 19.56
CA LEU A 267 -22.89 -25.29 19.34
C LEU A 267 -23.20 -24.79 17.92
N TYR A 268 -23.11 -25.66 16.92
CA TYR A 268 -23.35 -25.32 15.52
C TYR A 268 -24.33 -26.33 14.91
N PRO A 269 -25.62 -25.96 14.76
CA PRO A 269 -26.66 -26.85 14.24
C PRO A 269 -26.33 -27.45 12.87
N THR A 270 -25.54 -26.74 12.06
CA THR A 270 -25.08 -27.21 10.76
C THR A 270 -23.58 -26.98 10.57
N SER A 271 -22.94 -27.86 9.80
CA SER A 271 -21.54 -27.71 9.38
C SER A 271 -21.31 -26.40 8.59
N SER A 272 -22.34 -25.91 7.89
CA SER A 272 -22.31 -24.62 7.19
C SER A 272 -22.17 -23.45 8.15
N MET A 273 -22.91 -23.45 9.27
CA MET A 273 -22.79 -22.39 10.28
C MET A 273 -21.41 -22.39 10.94
N ALA A 274 -20.87 -23.57 11.27
CA ALA A 274 -19.50 -23.70 11.80
C ALA A 274 -18.45 -23.17 10.80
N THR A 275 -18.60 -23.52 9.52
CA THR A 275 -17.73 -23.01 8.44
C THR A 275 -17.84 -21.48 8.32
N GLY A 276 -19.05 -20.94 8.39
CA GLY A 276 -19.31 -19.49 8.39
C GLY A 276 -18.57 -18.77 9.52
N THR A 277 -18.60 -19.31 10.74
CA THR A 277 -17.86 -18.75 11.88
C THR A 277 -16.35 -18.72 11.61
N TYR A 278 -15.78 -19.87 11.23
CA TYR A 278 -14.33 -20.02 11.07
C TYR A 278 -13.80 -19.18 9.92
N LEU A 279 -14.51 -19.18 8.78
CA LEU A 279 -14.17 -18.39 7.60
C LEU A 279 -14.39 -16.89 7.84
N GLY A 280 -15.45 -16.51 8.55
CA GLY A 280 -15.75 -15.12 8.91
C GLY A 280 -14.65 -14.51 9.77
N TYR A 281 -14.20 -15.22 10.81
CA TYR A 281 -13.07 -14.76 11.63
C TYR A 281 -11.76 -14.71 10.81
N ARG A 282 -11.49 -15.75 10.00
CA ARG A 282 -10.29 -15.83 9.15
C ARG A 282 -10.15 -14.64 8.20
N SER A 283 -11.23 -14.38 7.46
CA SER A 283 -11.28 -13.31 6.46
C SER A 283 -11.22 -11.93 7.10
N GLY A 284 -11.87 -11.73 8.25
CA GLY A 284 -11.77 -10.49 9.04
C GLY A 284 -10.33 -10.21 9.50
N MET A 285 -9.64 -11.22 10.05
CA MET A 285 -8.25 -11.06 10.50
C MET A 285 -7.29 -10.80 9.33
N LEU A 286 -7.42 -11.56 8.24
CA LEU A 286 -6.62 -11.32 7.04
C LEU A 286 -6.87 -9.91 6.50
N CYS A 287 -8.12 -9.44 6.46
CA CYS A 287 -8.50 -8.10 6.05
C CYS A 287 -7.79 -7.04 6.92
N MET A 288 -7.93 -7.12 8.24
CA MET A 288 -7.39 -6.14 9.19
C MET A 288 -5.86 -6.02 9.12
N TYR A 289 -5.13 -7.13 9.08
CA TYR A 289 -3.66 -7.10 9.06
C TYR A 289 -3.07 -6.53 7.76
N LYS A 290 -3.85 -6.46 6.67
CA LYS A 290 -3.42 -5.82 5.42
C LYS A 290 -3.61 -4.30 5.41
N LEU A 291 -4.53 -3.77 6.20
CA LEU A 291 -4.87 -2.35 6.19
C LEU A 291 -3.68 -1.41 6.48
N PRO A 292 -2.77 -1.69 7.43
CA PRO A 292 -1.59 -0.83 7.63
C PRO A 292 -0.76 -0.67 6.36
N PHE A 293 -0.55 -1.73 5.59
CA PHE A 293 0.19 -1.67 4.33
C PHE A 293 -0.57 -0.88 3.27
N VAL A 294 -1.90 -1.06 3.18
CA VAL A 294 -2.74 -0.25 2.27
C VAL A 294 -2.53 1.23 2.56
N PHE A 295 -2.61 1.66 3.82
CA PHE A 295 -2.42 3.07 4.16
C PHE A 295 -0.99 3.56 3.90
N VAL A 296 0.03 2.87 4.41
CA VAL A 296 1.44 3.31 4.25
C VAL A 296 1.82 3.41 2.77
N PHE A 297 1.46 2.44 1.95
CA PHE A 297 1.84 2.42 0.53
C PHE A 297 1.14 3.50 -0.29
N GLY A 298 -0.01 4.01 0.17
CA GLY A 298 -0.71 5.15 -0.45
C GLY A 298 -0.23 6.53 0.04
N THR A 299 0.69 6.61 1.01
CA THR A 299 1.21 7.88 1.51
C THR A 299 2.15 8.55 0.50
N ARG A 300 2.18 9.90 0.48
CA ARG A 300 3.14 10.66 -0.34
C ARG A 300 4.53 10.65 0.29
N ASN A 301 4.61 10.76 1.62
CA ASN A 301 5.87 10.71 2.37
C ASN A 301 6.23 9.27 2.76
N ASN A 302 6.23 8.38 1.78
CA ASN A 302 6.47 6.97 2.00
C ASN A 302 7.97 6.69 2.21
N ILE A 303 8.37 6.40 3.45
CA ILE A 303 9.75 6.06 3.82
C ILE A 303 10.31 4.87 3.01
N PHE A 304 9.44 3.95 2.57
CA PHE A 304 9.87 2.80 1.81
C PHE A 304 10.40 3.17 0.43
N THR A 305 9.98 4.28 -0.17
CA THR A 305 10.55 4.74 -1.46
C THR A 305 12.06 5.00 -1.35
N TRP A 306 12.48 5.71 -0.30
CA TRP A 306 13.90 5.94 -0.03
C TRP A 306 14.63 4.66 0.35
N ALA A 307 13.98 3.80 1.16
CA ALA A 307 14.59 2.63 1.75
C ALA A 307 14.79 1.49 0.72
N THR A 308 13.79 1.19 -0.10
CA THR A 308 13.83 0.12 -1.12
C THR A 308 14.40 0.60 -2.46
N GLY A 309 14.39 1.93 -2.70
CA GLY A 309 14.73 2.51 -4.00
C GLY A 309 13.66 2.28 -5.07
N TRP A 310 12.49 1.75 -4.70
CA TRP A 310 11.34 1.65 -5.60
C TRP A 310 10.65 3.00 -5.73
N ASP A 311 10.17 3.26 -6.94
CA ASP A 311 9.36 4.43 -7.22
C ASP A 311 7.99 4.35 -6.52
N ILE A 312 7.39 5.51 -6.26
CA ILE A 312 6.06 5.63 -5.67
C ILE A 312 5.01 4.93 -6.53
N ALA A 313 5.20 4.83 -7.86
CA ALA A 313 4.32 4.06 -8.72
C ALA A 313 4.23 2.58 -8.32
N VAL A 314 5.32 1.98 -7.84
CA VAL A 314 5.33 0.59 -7.33
C VAL A 314 4.45 0.48 -6.10
N PHE A 315 4.59 1.40 -5.14
CA PHE A 315 3.81 1.38 -3.91
C PHE A 315 2.33 1.68 -4.13
N ASN A 316 2.00 2.63 -5.01
CA ASN A 316 0.62 2.89 -5.42
C ASN A 316 -0.03 1.66 -6.04
N HIS A 317 0.76 0.84 -6.75
CA HIS A 317 0.28 -0.42 -7.28
C HIS A 317 -0.04 -1.43 -6.16
N TRP A 318 0.88 -1.60 -5.20
CA TRP A 318 0.65 -2.43 -4.02
C TRP A 318 -0.57 -1.96 -3.22
N HIS A 319 -0.70 -0.65 -2.98
CA HIS A 319 -1.86 -0.03 -2.34
C HIS A 319 -3.16 -0.46 -3.03
N THR A 320 -3.21 -0.33 -4.36
CA THR A 320 -4.42 -0.62 -5.15
C THR A 320 -4.82 -2.10 -5.05
N TRP A 321 -3.87 -3.03 -5.19
CA TRP A 321 -4.20 -4.46 -5.16
C TRP A 321 -4.42 -5.02 -3.77
N LEU A 322 -3.66 -4.58 -2.76
CA LEU A 322 -3.95 -4.93 -1.38
C LEU A 322 -5.34 -4.41 -0.96
N ALA A 323 -5.73 -3.21 -1.40
CA ALA A 323 -7.08 -2.68 -1.17
C ALA A 323 -8.16 -3.55 -1.83
N ARG A 324 -7.93 -4.05 -3.06
CA ARG A 324 -8.86 -5.01 -3.71
C ARG A 324 -8.99 -6.29 -2.91
N MET A 325 -7.88 -6.85 -2.41
CA MET A 325 -7.89 -8.04 -1.56
C MET A 325 -8.65 -7.78 -0.25
N VAL A 326 -8.43 -6.63 0.40
CA VAL A 326 -9.16 -6.21 1.61
C VAL A 326 -10.67 -6.16 1.37
N VAL A 327 -11.12 -5.60 0.25
CA VAL A 327 -12.55 -5.58 -0.06
C VAL A 327 -13.10 -6.97 -0.35
N ILE A 328 -12.39 -7.81 -1.10
CA ILE A 328 -12.80 -9.21 -1.34
C ILE A 328 -12.91 -9.96 0.00
N ASP A 329 -11.92 -9.81 0.87
CA ASP A 329 -11.94 -10.42 2.21
C ASP A 329 -13.08 -9.87 3.06
N GLY A 330 -13.41 -8.57 2.95
CA GLY A 330 -14.58 -7.97 3.60
C GLY A 330 -15.92 -8.53 3.11
N PHE A 331 -16.06 -8.82 1.81
CA PHE A 331 -17.23 -9.52 1.27
C PHE A 331 -17.31 -10.96 1.76
N ILE A 332 -16.19 -11.68 1.78
CA ILE A 332 -16.13 -13.05 2.31
C ILE A 332 -16.49 -13.05 3.80
N HIS A 333 -15.96 -12.10 4.58
CA HIS A 333 -16.26 -11.93 5.99
C HIS A 333 -17.75 -11.72 6.23
N THR A 334 -18.35 -10.75 5.53
CA THR A 334 -19.78 -10.46 5.64
C THR A 334 -20.63 -11.66 5.23
N GLY A 335 -20.32 -12.29 4.09
CA GLY A 335 -21.05 -13.46 3.61
C GLY A 335 -20.94 -14.67 4.53
N ALA A 336 -19.77 -14.90 5.12
CA ALA A 336 -19.55 -15.99 6.06
C ALA A 336 -20.34 -15.80 7.36
N TYR A 337 -20.45 -14.57 7.87
CA TYR A 337 -21.30 -14.28 9.03
C TYR A 337 -22.81 -14.35 8.71
N VAL A 338 -23.23 -14.00 7.49
CA VAL A 338 -24.62 -14.26 7.06
C VAL A 338 -24.94 -15.76 7.08
N VAL A 339 -23.99 -16.61 6.69
CA VAL A 339 -24.12 -18.08 6.78
C VAL A 339 -24.12 -18.56 8.24
N HIS A 340 -23.34 -17.93 9.12
CA HIS A 340 -23.29 -18.26 10.54
C HIS A 340 -24.63 -18.04 11.25
N TYR A 341 -25.24 -16.85 11.14
CA TYR A 341 -26.52 -16.56 11.80
C TYR A 341 -27.72 -17.16 11.05
N GLY A 342 -27.57 -17.48 9.77
CA GLY A 342 -28.71 -17.80 8.91
C GLY A 342 -29.52 -16.55 8.55
N HIS A 343 -30.24 -16.62 7.42
CA HIS A 343 -30.85 -15.44 6.80
C HIS A 343 -31.85 -14.69 7.71
N LYS A 344 -32.63 -15.39 8.54
CA LYS A 344 -33.66 -14.75 9.38
C LYS A 344 -33.04 -13.99 10.56
N ASP A 345 -32.06 -14.57 11.24
CA ASP A 345 -31.42 -13.94 12.39
C ASP A 345 -30.37 -12.90 11.99
N ALA A 346 -29.76 -13.06 10.82
CA ALA A 346 -28.91 -12.03 10.22
C ALA A 346 -29.69 -10.74 9.98
N MET A 347 -30.95 -10.82 9.50
CA MET A 347 -31.79 -9.63 9.28
C MET A 347 -32.14 -8.90 10.59
N ALA A 348 -32.33 -9.62 11.69
CA ALA A 348 -32.54 -9.02 13.01
C ALA A 348 -31.27 -8.34 13.56
N ALA A 349 -30.09 -8.85 13.21
CA ALA A 349 -28.80 -8.30 13.64
C ALA A 349 -28.47 -6.92 13.02
N TRP A 350 -29.16 -6.51 11.94
CA TRP A 350 -29.01 -5.15 11.36
C TRP A 350 -29.48 -4.02 12.26
N SER A 351 -30.20 -4.32 13.34
CA SER A 351 -30.56 -3.31 14.33
C SER A 351 -29.38 -2.88 15.21
N ASP A 352 -28.30 -3.66 15.23
CA ASP A 352 -27.12 -3.41 16.06
C ASP A 352 -26.09 -2.55 15.31
N ALA A 353 -25.52 -1.59 16.05
CA ALA A 353 -24.50 -0.68 15.59
C ALA A 353 -23.25 -1.41 15.09
N TYR A 354 -22.88 -2.54 15.71
CA TYR A 354 -21.74 -3.36 15.29
C TYR A 354 -21.85 -3.81 13.83
N TRP A 355 -23.01 -4.37 13.45
CA TRP A 355 -23.26 -4.90 12.11
C TRP A 355 -23.40 -3.81 11.06
N THR A 356 -24.17 -2.77 11.39
CA THR A 356 -24.39 -1.64 10.48
C THR A 356 -23.09 -0.88 10.19
N CYS A 357 -22.25 -0.62 11.20
CA CYS A 357 -20.96 0.04 11.01
C CYS A 357 -20.00 -0.80 10.16
N GLY A 358 -19.98 -2.12 10.34
CA GLY A 358 -19.20 -3.04 9.50
C GLY A 358 -19.63 -3.00 8.04
N PHE A 359 -20.94 -3.05 7.78
CA PHE A 359 -21.49 -2.95 6.43
C PHE A 359 -21.21 -1.58 5.79
N VAL A 360 -21.38 -0.49 6.53
CA VAL A 360 -21.08 0.88 6.04
C VAL A 360 -19.59 1.02 5.70
N ALA A 361 -18.69 0.44 6.49
CA ALA A 361 -17.26 0.42 6.17
C ALA A 361 -16.99 -0.30 4.84
N LEU A 362 -17.58 -1.50 4.65
CA LEU A 362 -17.45 -2.26 3.41
C LEU A 362 -18.04 -1.51 2.21
N LEU A 363 -19.18 -0.84 2.38
CA LEU A 363 -19.79 0.00 1.35
C LEU A 363 -18.87 1.15 0.95
N CYS A 364 -18.28 1.86 1.93
CA CYS A 364 -17.32 2.92 1.66
C CYS A 364 -16.13 2.40 0.84
N TRP A 365 -15.54 1.26 1.23
CA TRP A 365 -14.42 0.67 0.49
C TRP A 365 -14.82 0.19 -0.91
N THR A 366 -16.02 -0.35 -1.07
CA THR A 366 -16.56 -0.76 -2.38
C THR A 366 -16.73 0.42 -3.33
N LEU A 367 -17.31 1.51 -2.82
CA LEU A 367 -17.42 2.76 -3.57
C LEU A 367 -16.04 3.31 -3.95
N MET A 368 -15.11 3.34 -3.00
CA MET A 368 -13.72 3.75 -3.22
C MET A 368 -13.03 2.95 -4.33
N MET A 369 -13.24 1.64 -4.36
CA MET A 369 -12.71 0.78 -5.42
C MET A 369 -13.34 1.11 -6.78
N PHE A 370 -14.66 1.28 -6.83
CA PHE A 370 -15.39 1.55 -8.07
C PHE A 370 -14.94 2.87 -8.70
N HIS A 371 -14.99 3.97 -7.94
CA HIS A 371 -14.59 5.29 -8.47
C HIS A 371 -13.07 5.44 -8.62
N GLY A 372 -12.28 4.56 -7.99
CA GLY A 372 -10.83 4.48 -8.13
C GLY A 372 -10.33 3.77 -9.39
N THR A 373 -11.23 3.28 -10.24
CA THR A 373 -10.87 2.72 -11.55
C THR A 373 -10.18 3.75 -12.44
N SER A 374 -9.23 3.28 -13.25
CA SER A 374 -8.39 4.12 -14.11
C SER A 374 -9.20 4.97 -15.09
N TYR A 375 -10.33 4.44 -15.56
CA TYR A 375 -11.27 5.15 -16.44
C TYR A 375 -11.89 6.37 -15.75
N LEU A 376 -12.54 6.18 -14.60
CA LEU A 376 -13.22 7.25 -13.86
C LEU A 376 -12.23 8.29 -13.33
N ARG A 377 -11.07 7.85 -12.83
CA ARG A 377 -10.01 8.74 -12.34
C ARG A 377 -9.44 9.65 -13.43
N LYS A 378 -9.30 9.14 -14.67
CA LYS A 378 -8.83 9.94 -15.82
C LYS A 378 -9.88 10.94 -16.29
N LEU A 379 -11.16 10.61 -16.18
CA LEU A 379 -12.25 11.50 -16.56
C LEU A 379 -12.38 12.70 -15.61
N ARG A 380 -12.34 12.45 -14.28
CA ARG A 380 -12.52 13.49 -13.25
C ARG A 380 -11.63 13.23 -12.01
N TYR A 381 -10.33 13.54 -12.14
CA TYR A 381 -9.35 13.31 -11.06
C TYR A 381 -9.70 14.03 -9.74
N ASP A 382 -10.14 15.29 -9.82
CA ASP A 382 -10.47 16.09 -8.63
C ASP A 382 -11.64 15.49 -7.83
N PHE A 383 -12.68 15.01 -8.52
CA PHE A 383 -13.82 14.34 -7.90
C PHE A 383 -13.38 13.04 -7.22
N PHE A 384 -12.59 12.21 -7.94
CA PHE A 384 -12.01 10.99 -7.38
C PHE A 384 -11.26 11.28 -6.07
N ARG A 385 -10.37 12.28 -6.06
CA ARG A 385 -9.52 12.61 -4.90
C ARG A 385 -10.35 12.99 -3.68
N VAL A 386 -11.35 13.88 -3.84
CA VAL A 386 -12.19 14.36 -2.72
C VAL A 386 -13.06 13.23 -2.17
N CYS A 387 -13.76 12.50 -3.04
CA CYS A 387 -14.60 11.37 -2.62
C CYS A 387 -13.78 10.26 -1.95
N HIS A 388 -12.58 9.95 -2.45
CA HIS A 388 -11.74 8.91 -1.86
C HIS A 388 -11.34 9.24 -0.42
N ILE A 389 -10.97 10.50 -0.15
CA ILE A 389 -10.58 10.95 1.18
C ILE A 389 -11.81 10.94 2.12
N ALA A 390 -12.95 11.48 1.68
CA ALA A 390 -14.16 11.52 2.48
C ALA A 390 -14.66 10.12 2.87
N LEU A 391 -14.73 9.20 1.91
CA LEU A 391 -15.09 7.80 2.15
C LEU A 391 -14.03 7.08 3.01
N GLY A 392 -12.75 7.43 2.85
CA GLY A 392 -11.67 6.95 3.71
C GLY A 392 -11.89 7.33 5.19
N ILE A 393 -12.18 8.61 5.47
CA ILE A 393 -12.50 9.09 6.83
C ILE A 393 -13.71 8.34 7.39
N ALA A 394 -14.80 8.27 6.62
CA ALA A 394 -16.02 7.58 7.02
C ALA A 394 -15.73 6.11 7.36
N SER A 395 -14.98 5.39 6.51
CA SER A 395 -14.65 3.99 6.73
C SER A 395 -13.79 3.75 7.97
N VAL A 396 -12.83 4.64 8.27
CA VAL A 396 -11.99 4.53 9.48
C VAL A 396 -12.83 4.79 10.73
N ALA A 397 -13.75 5.76 10.68
CA ALA A 397 -14.66 6.07 11.78
C ALA A 397 -15.66 4.93 12.04
N THR A 398 -16.29 4.37 11.01
CA THR A 398 -17.22 3.25 11.19
C THR A 398 -16.48 1.96 11.59
N LEU A 399 -15.26 1.76 11.13
CA LEU A 399 -14.43 0.63 11.56
C LEU A 399 -14.11 0.67 13.06
N TRP A 400 -13.95 1.86 13.66
CA TRP A 400 -13.78 1.97 15.12
C TRP A 400 -14.94 1.34 15.88
N TYR A 401 -16.17 1.71 15.53
CA TYR A 401 -17.39 1.19 16.17
C TYR A 401 -17.60 -0.30 15.86
N HIS A 402 -17.28 -0.72 14.63
CA HIS A 402 -17.33 -2.15 14.29
C HIS A 402 -16.31 -2.96 15.10
N LEU A 403 -15.16 -2.41 15.46
CA LEU A 403 -14.18 -3.11 16.30
C LEU A 403 -14.46 -2.98 17.80
N ASP A 404 -15.52 -2.29 18.23
CA ASP A 404 -15.70 -1.94 19.64
C ASP A 404 -15.86 -3.18 20.54
N TYR A 405 -16.54 -4.21 20.02
CA TYR A 405 -16.75 -5.51 20.66
C TYR A 405 -15.51 -6.40 20.64
N THR A 406 -14.48 -6.07 19.84
CA THR A 406 -13.26 -6.89 19.66
C THR A 406 -12.01 -6.11 20.05
N ASN A 407 -11.78 -5.96 21.37
CA ASN A 407 -10.65 -5.21 21.92
C ASN A 407 -9.26 -5.61 21.38
N LYS A 408 -9.07 -6.88 20.96
CA LYS A 408 -7.78 -7.40 20.48
C LYS A 408 -7.30 -6.79 19.15
N VAL A 409 -8.20 -6.33 18.29
CA VAL A 409 -7.83 -5.86 16.93
C VAL A 409 -7.79 -4.33 16.83
N LYS A 410 -8.21 -3.61 17.89
CA LYS A 410 -8.16 -2.14 17.97
C LYS A 410 -6.73 -1.58 17.84
N GLU A 411 -5.72 -2.35 18.23
CA GLU A 411 -4.30 -1.97 18.08
C GLU A 411 -3.91 -1.68 16.62
N ILE A 412 -4.47 -2.47 15.68
CA ILE A 412 -4.23 -2.28 14.24
C ILE A 412 -4.88 -0.99 13.76
N TRP A 413 -6.06 -0.66 14.28
CA TRP A 413 -6.74 0.59 13.97
C TRP A 413 -5.89 1.81 14.38
N TYR A 414 -5.30 1.80 15.58
CA TYR A 414 -4.38 2.87 16.00
C TYR A 414 -3.20 3.02 15.06
N THR A 415 -2.65 1.91 14.55
CA THR A 415 -1.54 1.93 13.59
C THR A 415 -1.94 2.62 12.28
N ILE A 416 -3.12 2.32 11.76
CA ILE A 416 -3.65 2.93 10.52
C ILE A 416 -3.81 4.44 10.69
N VAL A 417 -4.44 4.87 11.79
CA VAL A 417 -4.65 6.29 12.11
C VAL A 417 -3.32 7.01 12.30
N ALA A 418 -2.38 6.41 13.04
CA ALA A 418 -1.06 6.99 13.27
C ALA A 418 -0.29 7.21 11.96
N VAL A 419 -0.25 6.21 11.08
CA VAL A 419 0.39 6.33 9.75
C VAL A 419 -0.22 7.47 8.95
N TRP A 420 -1.56 7.54 8.93
CA TRP A 420 -2.25 8.52 8.12
C TRP A 420 -2.01 9.94 8.64
N LEU A 421 -2.23 10.17 9.94
CA LEU A 421 -1.99 11.47 10.56
C LEU A 421 -0.53 11.89 10.44
N PHE A 422 0.42 10.97 10.57
CA PHE A 422 1.84 11.25 10.41
C PHE A 422 2.16 11.79 9.01
N ASP A 423 1.62 11.16 7.95
CA ASP A 423 1.81 11.66 6.58
C ASP A 423 1.22 13.05 6.39
N TRP A 424 0.01 13.33 6.89
CA TRP A 424 -0.58 14.67 6.84
C TRP A 424 0.24 15.70 7.60
N CYS A 425 0.73 15.37 8.79
CA CYS A 425 1.60 16.25 9.58
C CYS A 425 2.89 16.58 8.82
N LEU A 426 3.54 15.58 8.22
CA LEU A 426 4.75 15.82 7.41
C LEU A 426 4.49 16.71 6.19
N ARG A 427 3.34 16.57 5.53
CA ARG A 427 2.95 17.46 4.42
C ARG A 427 2.81 18.90 4.88
N VAL A 428 2.13 19.13 6.01
CA VAL A 428 1.96 20.46 6.59
C VAL A 428 3.32 21.04 7.00
N ILE A 429 4.19 20.27 7.63
CA ILE A 429 5.54 20.72 8.02
C ILE A 429 6.36 21.13 6.80
N ARG A 430 6.43 20.28 5.75
CA ARG A 430 7.18 20.56 4.52
C ARG A 430 6.62 21.73 3.73
N MET A 431 5.29 21.90 3.72
CA MET A 431 4.66 23.06 3.09
C MET A 431 4.99 24.35 3.84
N ASN A 432 4.97 24.32 5.19
CA ASN A 432 5.28 25.49 6.01
C ASN A 432 6.77 25.81 6.06
N SER A 433 7.68 24.86 5.79
CA SER A 433 9.13 25.15 5.80
C SER A 433 9.56 26.13 4.70
N SER A 434 8.82 26.19 3.59
CA SER A 434 9.01 27.18 2.52
C SER A 434 8.14 28.43 2.72
N GLY A 435 7.12 28.33 3.59
CA GLY A 435 6.09 29.35 3.79
C GLY A 435 5.19 29.52 2.56
N ILE A 436 4.51 30.67 2.49
CA ILE A 436 3.79 31.10 1.29
C ILE A 436 4.77 31.85 0.39
N CYS A 437 5.06 31.29 -0.76
CA CYS A 437 5.99 31.82 -1.74
C CYS A 437 5.30 32.72 -2.76
N ASP A 438 6.02 33.72 -3.25
CA ASP A 438 5.65 34.48 -4.44
C ASP A 438 6.09 33.72 -5.69
N ALA A 439 5.14 33.51 -6.61
CA ALA A 439 5.36 32.91 -7.90
C ALA A 439 5.07 33.90 -9.03
N ILE A 440 5.99 34.03 -9.97
CA ILE A 440 5.81 34.76 -11.23
C ILE A 440 5.57 33.71 -12.31
N VAL A 441 4.44 33.80 -13.00
CA VAL A 441 4.10 32.89 -14.10
C VAL A 441 4.08 33.68 -15.40
N GLU A 442 4.80 33.18 -16.39
CA GLU A 442 4.94 33.78 -17.71
C GLU A 442 4.51 32.77 -18.77
N ILE A 443 3.83 33.27 -19.82
CA ILE A 443 3.49 32.46 -20.97
C ILE A 443 4.73 32.39 -21.85
N THR A 444 5.30 31.20 -21.98
CA THR A 444 6.46 31.02 -22.86
C THR A 444 6.00 30.70 -24.28
N THR A 445 4.99 29.85 -24.44
CA THR A 445 4.33 29.56 -25.72
C THR A 445 2.83 29.31 -25.48
N GLU A 446 2.04 29.12 -26.54
CA GLU A 446 0.60 28.86 -26.43
C GLU A 446 0.26 27.64 -25.54
N ASN A 447 1.16 26.67 -25.42
CA ASN A 447 0.90 25.43 -24.67
C ASN A 447 1.74 25.27 -23.40
N TYR A 448 2.61 26.23 -23.08
CA TYR A 448 3.58 26.11 -21.98
C TYR A 448 3.68 27.39 -21.15
N LEU A 449 3.76 27.20 -19.83
CA LEU A 449 3.96 28.26 -18.84
C LEU A 449 5.28 28.03 -18.13
N THR A 450 6.05 29.09 -17.90
CA THR A 450 7.19 29.07 -16.99
C THR A 450 6.78 29.71 -15.67
N MET A 451 7.11 29.04 -14.57
CA MET A 451 6.84 29.53 -13.22
C MET A 451 8.14 29.66 -12.44
N LEU A 452 8.45 30.89 -12.02
CA LEU A 452 9.57 31.22 -11.14
C LEU A 452 9.03 31.43 -9.73
N VAL A 453 9.43 30.56 -8.80
CA VAL A 453 9.00 30.63 -7.40
C VAL A 453 10.18 30.98 -6.51
N LYS A 454 10.05 32.04 -5.71
CA LYS A 454 11.04 32.38 -4.69
C LYS A 454 10.90 31.43 -3.51
N ASP A 455 11.86 30.53 -3.34
CA ASP A 455 11.91 29.61 -2.21
C ASP A 455 12.58 30.29 -1.01
N ASN A 456 11.92 30.22 0.14
CA ASN A 456 12.45 30.73 1.40
C ASN A 456 13.01 29.60 2.29
N ASN A 457 12.98 28.35 1.82
CA ASN A 457 13.43 27.20 2.59
C ASN A 457 14.97 27.16 2.67
N PRO A 458 15.55 26.94 3.87
CA PRO A 458 16.99 26.74 3.99
C PRO A 458 17.49 25.45 3.30
N VAL A 459 16.62 24.46 3.09
CA VAL A 459 16.98 23.19 2.45
C VAL A 459 16.88 23.33 0.93
N ARG A 460 18.05 23.39 0.28
CA ARG A 460 18.12 23.49 -1.18
C ARG A 460 17.55 22.24 -1.87
N PRO A 461 16.85 22.39 -3.00
CA PRO A 461 16.43 21.25 -3.82
C PRO A 461 17.65 20.49 -4.32
N TYR A 462 17.56 19.16 -4.34
CA TYR A 462 18.57 18.33 -5.00
C TYR A 462 18.26 18.16 -6.49
N VAL A 463 19.26 17.74 -7.24
CA VAL A 463 19.19 17.50 -8.69
C VAL A 463 18.07 16.49 -9.02
N GLY A 464 17.13 16.89 -9.88
CA GLY A 464 15.97 16.08 -10.27
C GLY A 464 14.83 16.06 -9.24
N ALA A 465 14.88 16.89 -8.20
CA ALA A 465 13.79 16.97 -7.23
C ALA A 465 12.50 17.51 -7.86
N SER A 466 11.37 16.95 -7.40
CA SER A 466 10.03 17.46 -7.72
C SER A 466 9.35 18.02 -6.49
N TYR A 467 8.46 18.98 -6.67
CA TYR A 467 7.68 19.62 -5.62
C TYR A 467 6.20 19.55 -5.95
N TYR A 468 5.37 19.36 -4.92
CA TYR A 468 3.94 19.62 -5.05
C TYR A 468 3.68 21.10 -4.80
N VAL A 469 3.18 21.79 -5.83
CA VAL A 469 2.83 23.21 -5.77
C VAL A 469 1.35 23.35 -5.44
N TYR A 470 1.07 24.09 -4.37
CA TYR A 470 -0.28 24.41 -3.90
C TYR A 470 -0.64 25.84 -4.30
N PHE A 471 -1.74 26.02 -5.03
CA PHE A 471 -2.14 27.34 -5.52
C PHE A 471 -3.08 28.03 -4.52
N TRP A 472 -2.63 29.13 -3.91
CA TRP A 472 -3.45 29.94 -3.00
C TRP A 472 -4.39 30.87 -3.78
N SER A 473 -5.44 30.28 -4.35
CA SER A 473 -6.54 31.00 -5.01
C SER A 473 -7.87 30.35 -4.64
N TRP A 474 -8.94 31.15 -4.51
CA TRP A 474 -10.27 30.66 -4.15
C TRP A 474 -10.77 29.51 -5.04
N SER A 475 -10.42 29.53 -6.33
CA SER A 475 -10.83 28.50 -7.30
C SER A 475 -9.96 27.23 -7.32
N SER A 476 -8.81 27.23 -6.64
CA SER A 476 -7.84 26.12 -6.67
C SER A 476 -7.30 25.78 -5.26
N PHE A 477 -8.02 26.20 -4.23
CA PHE A 477 -7.63 26.05 -2.83
C PHE A 477 -7.42 24.55 -2.49
N TRP A 478 -6.27 24.19 -1.91
CA TRP A 478 -5.82 22.81 -1.60
C TRP A 478 -5.58 21.85 -2.79
N GLN A 479 -5.64 22.35 -4.02
CA GLN A 479 -5.17 21.58 -5.17
C GLN A 479 -3.64 21.59 -5.18
N SER A 480 -3.04 20.41 -5.36
CA SER A 480 -1.59 20.19 -5.31
C SER A 480 -1.16 19.51 -6.60
N HIS A 481 -0.21 20.10 -7.32
CA HIS A 481 0.26 19.56 -8.60
C HIS A 481 1.78 19.31 -8.54
N PRO A 482 2.26 18.12 -8.94
CA PRO A 482 3.68 17.82 -8.96
C PRO A 482 4.35 18.52 -10.14
N PHE A 483 5.45 19.24 -9.88
CA PHE A 483 6.30 19.83 -10.91
C PHE A 483 7.78 19.57 -10.58
N THR A 484 8.57 19.33 -11.61
CA THR A 484 10.02 19.11 -11.48
C THR A 484 10.77 20.43 -11.50
N VAL A 485 11.74 20.57 -10.60
CA VAL A 485 12.62 21.74 -10.56
C VAL A 485 13.60 21.64 -11.71
N VAL A 486 13.44 22.52 -12.70
CA VAL A 486 14.36 22.64 -13.86
C VAL A 486 15.63 23.35 -13.45
N GLU A 487 15.47 24.43 -12.67
CA GLU A 487 16.53 25.31 -12.18
C GLU A 487 16.34 25.66 -10.72
N TYR A 488 17.46 25.80 -10.01
CA TYR A 488 17.51 26.51 -8.75
C TYR A 488 18.69 27.49 -8.76
N THR A 489 18.40 28.78 -8.93
CA THR A 489 19.39 29.85 -9.05
C THR A 489 18.95 31.03 -8.19
N ASP A 490 19.85 31.56 -7.36
CA ASP A 490 19.60 32.73 -6.48
C ASP A 490 18.33 32.66 -5.61
N GLY A 491 17.95 31.46 -5.17
CA GLY A 491 16.75 31.25 -4.36
C GLY A 491 15.45 31.13 -5.17
N TYR A 492 15.51 31.15 -6.50
CA TYR A 492 14.37 30.93 -7.37
C TYR A 492 14.37 29.51 -7.95
N MET A 493 13.24 28.83 -7.81
CA MET A 493 12.95 27.57 -8.50
C MET A 493 12.23 27.85 -9.82
N LYS A 494 12.78 27.34 -10.93
CA LYS A 494 12.13 27.36 -12.25
C LYS A 494 11.37 26.06 -12.46
N PHE A 495 10.08 26.17 -12.71
CA PHE A 495 9.21 25.09 -13.16
C PHE A 495 8.71 25.39 -14.57
N VAL A 496 8.59 24.35 -15.40
CA VAL A 496 7.94 24.44 -16.71
C VAL A 496 6.69 23.56 -16.69
N CYS A 497 5.55 24.17 -16.99
CA CYS A 497 4.25 23.55 -16.89
C CYS A 497 3.60 23.48 -18.27
N LYS A 498 3.25 22.27 -18.72
CA LYS A 498 2.36 22.13 -19.87
C LYS A 498 0.95 22.53 -19.49
N VAL A 499 0.29 23.29 -20.35
CA VAL A 499 -1.09 23.72 -20.14
C VAL A 499 -2.03 22.53 -20.40
N HIS A 500 -2.86 22.24 -19.42
CA HIS A 500 -3.93 21.25 -19.46
C HIS A 500 -5.21 21.88 -18.90
N GLU A 501 -6.34 21.17 -18.98
CA GLU A 501 -7.57 21.65 -18.36
C GLU A 501 -7.44 21.85 -16.84
N GLY A 502 -8.33 22.67 -16.25
CA GLY A 502 -8.30 22.98 -14.83
C GLY A 502 -7.34 24.12 -14.47
N VAL A 503 -6.46 23.90 -13.48
CA VAL A 503 -5.65 24.97 -12.86
C VAL A 503 -4.71 25.65 -13.86
N THR A 504 -3.96 24.89 -14.66
CA THR A 504 -2.95 25.46 -15.56
C THR A 504 -3.60 26.31 -16.68
N LYS A 505 -4.72 25.87 -17.26
CA LYS A 505 -5.50 26.71 -18.20
C LYS A 505 -6.11 27.97 -17.56
N ARG A 506 -6.52 27.90 -16.28
CA ARG A 506 -6.97 29.10 -15.55
C ARG A 506 -5.82 30.08 -15.33
N ILE A 507 -4.64 29.59 -14.96
CA ILE A 507 -3.44 30.42 -14.80
C ILE A 507 -3.04 31.05 -16.13
N GLN A 508 -3.05 30.28 -17.21
CA GLN A 508 -2.77 30.80 -18.56
C GLN A 508 -3.71 31.95 -18.92
N ARG A 509 -5.03 31.75 -18.79
CA ARG A 509 -6.03 32.81 -19.09
C ARG A 509 -5.79 34.06 -18.25
N ARG A 510 -5.41 33.90 -16.98
CA ARG A 510 -5.06 35.01 -16.10
C ARG A 510 -3.80 35.73 -16.57
N ALA A 511 -2.76 35.01 -16.99
CA ALA A 511 -1.55 35.60 -17.54
C ALA A 511 -1.83 36.33 -18.86
N GLN A 512 -2.65 35.76 -19.75
CA GLN A 512 -3.07 36.40 -21.01
C GLN A 512 -3.79 37.73 -20.74
N ALA A 513 -4.72 37.74 -19.77
CA ALA A 513 -5.45 38.95 -19.38
C ALA A 513 -4.55 40.04 -18.76
N ASN A 514 -3.36 39.69 -18.28
CA ASN A 514 -2.40 40.62 -17.66
C ASN A 514 -1.18 40.90 -18.56
N GLY A 515 -1.31 40.75 -19.89
CA GLY A 515 -0.25 41.10 -20.83
C GLY A 515 0.87 40.05 -20.94
N GLY A 516 0.58 38.78 -20.63
CA GLY A 516 1.50 37.66 -20.82
C GLY A 516 2.13 37.10 -19.53
N SER A 517 1.98 37.78 -18.40
CA SER A 517 2.50 37.34 -17.10
C SER A 517 1.51 37.57 -15.96
N CYS A 518 1.61 36.82 -14.87
CA CYS A 518 0.85 37.07 -13.66
C CYS A 518 1.58 36.63 -12.39
N ARG A 519 1.25 37.27 -11.26
CA ARG A 519 1.77 36.90 -9.95
C ARG A 519 0.76 36.07 -9.17
N LEU A 520 1.25 35.03 -8.51
CA LEU A 520 0.46 34.10 -7.69
C LEU A 520 1.14 33.85 -6.35
N LYS A 521 0.34 33.50 -5.34
CA LYS A 521 0.84 32.95 -4.08
C LYS A 521 0.77 31.42 -4.15
N VAL A 522 1.85 30.75 -3.77
CA VAL A 522 1.94 29.29 -3.82
C VAL A 522 2.55 28.72 -2.54
N GLY A 523 2.16 27.50 -2.16
CA GLY A 523 2.86 26.69 -1.16
C GLY A 523 3.68 25.59 -1.83
N LEU A 524 4.85 25.27 -1.26
CA LEU A 524 5.77 24.26 -1.81
C LEU A 524 5.93 23.08 -0.85
N GLU A 525 5.50 21.89 -1.25
CA GLU A 525 5.74 20.64 -0.52
C GLU A 525 6.84 19.82 -1.23
N GLY A 526 8.02 19.74 -0.62
CA GLY A 526 9.15 18.97 -1.14
C GLY A 526 10.45 19.21 -0.35
N PRO A 527 11.60 18.78 -0.88
CA PRO A 527 11.80 18.12 -2.17
C PRO A 527 11.40 16.62 -2.17
N MET A 528 10.75 16.17 -3.24
CA MET A 528 10.29 14.78 -3.46
C MET A 528 11.06 14.11 -4.60
N GLY A 529 11.11 12.77 -4.59
CA GLY A 529 11.83 11.96 -5.58
C GLY A 529 12.99 11.15 -5.00
N ILE A 530 13.69 10.42 -5.86
CA ILE A 530 14.85 9.61 -5.49
C ILE A 530 16.12 10.28 -6.04
N ARG A 531 17.17 10.35 -5.23
CA ARG A 531 18.49 10.81 -5.70
C ARG A 531 19.12 9.71 -6.55
N LEU A 532 19.19 9.95 -7.85
CA LEU A 532 19.86 9.05 -8.80
C LEU A 532 21.37 9.30 -8.81
N ASN A 533 22.15 8.22 -8.91
CA ASN A 533 23.59 8.31 -9.03
C ASN A 533 24.02 7.98 -10.47
N PHE A 534 24.33 9.02 -11.23
CA PHE A 534 24.91 8.90 -12.58
C PHE A 534 26.44 8.96 -12.56
N ARG A 535 27.06 9.40 -11.46
CA ARG A 535 28.51 9.66 -11.40
C ARG A 535 29.36 8.39 -11.54
N SER A 536 28.81 7.21 -11.23
CA SER A 536 29.49 5.92 -11.38
C SER A 536 29.57 5.42 -12.84
N PHE A 537 28.90 6.09 -13.79
CA PHE A 537 28.81 5.64 -15.18
C PHE A 537 29.67 6.48 -16.11
N LYS A 538 30.33 5.81 -17.07
CA LYS A 538 31.16 6.45 -18.12
C LYS A 538 30.34 6.94 -19.31
N ASN A 539 29.21 6.27 -19.58
CA ASN A 539 28.32 6.61 -20.69
C ASN A 539 26.92 6.90 -20.11
N LEU A 540 26.43 8.12 -20.33
CA LEU A 540 25.10 8.55 -19.91
C LEU A 540 24.22 8.75 -21.14
N VAL A 541 23.11 8.01 -21.22
CA VAL A 541 22.12 8.15 -22.29
C VAL A 541 20.80 8.60 -21.68
N PHE A 542 20.37 9.81 -22.04
CA PHE A 542 19.10 10.37 -21.60
C PHE A 542 18.09 10.35 -22.74
N CYS A 543 16.87 9.90 -22.45
CA CYS A 543 15.77 9.84 -23.39
C CYS A 543 14.59 10.64 -22.84
N ALA A 544 14.17 11.67 -23.56
CA ALA A 544 13.08 12.55 -23.19
C ALA A 544 11.92 12.47 -24.18
N GLY A 545 10.68 12.55 -23.69
CA GLY A 545 9.48 12.71 -24.48
C GLY A 545 8.72 13.99 -24.11
N GLY A 546 8.51 14.89 -25.06
CA GLY A 546 7.80 16.16 -24.83
C GLY A 546 8.44 16.97 -23.69
N VAL A 547 7.64 17.34 -22.68
CA VAL A 547 8.10 18.12 -21.51
C VAL A 547 9.05 17.34 -20.60
N GLY A 548 9.19 16.01 -20.76
CA GLY A 548 10.14 15.19 -19.99
C GLY A 548 11.61 15.61 -20.12
N ILE A 549 11.93 16.46 -21.10
CA ILE A 549 13.25 17.09 -21.23
C ILE A 549 13.63 17.92 -20.00
N THR A 550 12.64 18.46 -19.28
CA THR A 550 12.83 19.26 -18.07
C THR A 550 13.52 18.45 -16.96
N ALA A 551 13.09 17.20 -16.74
CA ALA A 551 13.71 16.30 -15.79
C ALA A 551 15.09 15.82 -16.26
N VAL A 552 15.24 15.52 -17.56
CA VAL A 552 16.54 15.20 -18.15
C VAL A 552 17.54 16.33 -17.92
N TYR A 553 17.15 17.56 -18.22
CA TYR A 553 18.02 18.73 -18.07
C TYR A 553 18.36 19.01 -16.60
N ALA A 554 17.39 18.85 -15.70
CA ALA A 554 17.65 18.93 -14.27
C ALA A 554 18.79 18.00 -13.87
N HIS A 555 18.78 16.74 -14.32
CA HIS A 555 19.85 15.77 -14.09
C HIS A 555 21.16 16.11 -14.79
N LEU A 556 21.14 16.77 -15.95
CA LEU A 556 22.33 17.18 -16.70
C LEU A 556 23.07 18.39 -16.12
N ARG A 557 22.41 19.19 -15.27
CA ARG A 557 22.98 20.42 -14.68
C ARG A 557 24.42 20.31 -14.17
N PRO A 558 24.83 19.26 -13.43
CA PRO A 558 26.20 19.18 -12.93
C PRO A 558 27.26 19.17 -14.03
N TRP A 559 26.96 18.60 -15.20
CA TRP A 559 27.87 18.55 -16.35
C TRP A 559 27.71 19.75 -17.28
N VAL A 560 26.52 20.32 -17.31
CA VAL A 560 26.30 21.61 -17.98
C VAL A 560 27.16 22.71 -17.34
N GLN A 561 27.14 22.80 -16.01
CA GLN A 561 27.83 23.87 -15.26
C GLN A 561 29.34 23.67 -15.15
N ASN A 562 29.81 22.42 -15.01
CA ASN A 562 31.22 22.12 -14.75
C ASN A 562 31.95 21.53 -15.98
N GLY A 563 31.25 21.32 -17.09
CA GLY A 563 31.74 20.59 -18.26
C GLY A 563 31.52 19.08 -18.18
N ALA A 564 31.34 18.45 -19.33
CA ALA A 564 31.18 17.00 -19.42
C ALA A 564 32.54 16.29 -19.33
N ASP A 565 32.76 15.52 -18.28
CA ASP A 565 33.93 14.66 -18.06
C ASP A 565 33.74 13.22 -18.60
N ARG A 566 32.63 12.98 -19.31
CA ARG A 566 32.16 11.66 -19.74
C ARG A 566 31.31 11.74 -21.00
N SER A 567 31.00 10.59 -21.61
CA SER A 567 30.13 10.56 -22.79
C SER A 567 28.68 10.78 -22.37
N ILE A 568 28.05 11.85 -22.87
CA ILE A 568 26.65 12.19 -22.59
C ILE A 568 25.91 12.38 -23.91
N THR A 569 24.86 11.58 -24.10
CA THR A 569 23.97 11.64 -25.27
C THR A 569 22.53 11.82 -24.83
N VAL A 570 21.82 12.75 -25.45
CA VAL A 570 20.41 13.05 -25.22
C VAL A 570 19.62 12.75 -26.48
N TYR A 571 18.54 11.97 -26.35
CA TYR A 571 17.55 11.70 -27.38
C TYR A 571 16.23 12.33 -26.95
N TRP A 572 15.71 13.27 -27.72
CA TRP A 572 14.50 14.00 -27.38
C TRP A 572 13.44 13.84 -28.47
N ALA A 573 12.31 13.23 -28.13
CA ALA A 573 11.17 13.04 -29.02
C ALA A 573 10.07 14.06 -28.72
N ILE A 574 9.71 14.87 -29.73
CA ILE A 574 8.69 15.92 -29.66
C ILE A 574 7.69 15.77 -30.80
N ARG A 575 6.46 16.27 -30.62
CA ARG A 575 5.40 16.18 -31.65
C ARG A 575 5.42 17.34 -32.62
N ASP A 576 5.94 18.49 -32.18
CA ASP A 576 6.00 19.75 -32.91
C ASP A 576 7.26 20.51 -32.44
N THR A 577 7.56 21.65 -33.07
CA THR A 577 8.79 22.42 -32.81
C THR A 577 8.65 23.42 -31.66
N GLN A 578 7.44 23.70 -31.13
CA GLN A 578 7.25 24.65 -30.03
C GLN A 578 8.12 24.33 -28.81
N PRO A 579 8.37 23.05 -28.45
CA PRO A 579 9.31 22.71 -27.40
C PRO A 579 10.73 23.21 -27.58
N VAL A 580 11.22 23.24 -28.81
CA VAL A 580 12.57 23.72 -29.12
C VAL A 580 12.68 25.21 -28.86
N GLU A 581 11.63 25.98 -29.19
CA GLU A 581 11.59 27.43 -29.01
C GLU A 581 11.70 27.82 -27.53
N TRP A 582 10.88 27.23 -26.65
CA TRP A 582 10.93 27.59 -25.22
C TRP A 582 12.13 27.04 -24.46
N PHE A 583 12.87 26.11 -25.05
CA PHE A 583 14.02 25.44 -24.45
C PHE A 583 15.35 25.79 -25.14
N ALA A 584 15.36 26.83 -25.98
CA ALA A 584 16.49 27.20 -26.82
C ALA A 584 17.75 27.55 -25.99
N ASP A 585 17.58 28.33 -24.92
CA ASP A 585 18.68 28.73 -24.04
C ASP A 585 19.36 27.51 -23.42
N GLU A 586 18.56 26.57 -22.90
CA GLU A 586 19.08 25.32 -22.32
C GLU A 586 19.77 24.43 -23.37
N ILE A 587 19.32 24.45 -24.62
CA ILE A 587 19.93 23.72 -25.74
C ILE A 587 21.32 24.28 -26.05
N GLU A 588 21.46 25.60 -26.18
CA GLU A 588 22.76 26.23 -26.46
C GLU A 588 23.75 26.00 -25.31
N VAL A 589 23.25 26.05 -24.07
CA VAL A 589 24.05 25.71 -22.89
C VAL A 589 24.53 24.25 -22.93
N MET A 590 23.65 23.27 -23.25
CA MET A 590 24.07 21.86 -23.39
C MET A 590 25.12 21.66 -24.48
N LYS A 591 24.98 22.38 -25.59
CA LYS A 591 25.91 22.33 -26.73
C LYS A 591 27.28 22.88 -26.35
N ALA A 592 27.33 24.02 -25.65
CA ALA A 592 28.56 24.61 -25.14
C ALA A 592 29.30 23.66 -24.19
N SER A 593 28.59 22.88 -23.37
CA SER A 593 29.16 21.91 -22.44
C SER A 593 29.59 20.59 -23.08
N GLY A 594 29.42 20.44 -24.40
CA GLY A 594 29.83 19.24 -25.13
C GLY A 594 28.86 18.05 -24.99
N ILE A 595 27.60 18.28 -24.66
CA ILE A 595 26.59 17.21 -24.64
C ILE A 595 26.09 16.97 -26.07
N LYS A 596 25.91 15.69 -26.47
CA LYS A 596 25.35 15.35 -27.79
C LYS A 596 23.82 15.36 -27.70
N LEU A 597 23.14 16.13 -28.53
CA LEU A 597 21.68 16.24 -28.55
C LEU A 597 21.11 15.76 -29.89
N ASN A 598 20.18 14.81 -29.85
CA ASN A 598 19.45 14.33 -31.02
C ASN A 598 17.95 14.62 -30.81
N VAL A 599 17.37 15.44 -31.68
CA VAL A 599 15.97 15.88 -31.59
C VAL A 599 15.17 15.21 -32.71
N TYR A 600 14.08 14.55 -32.33
CA TYR A 600 13.18 13.82 -33.21
C TYR A 600 11.82 14.49 -33.20
N VAL A 601 11.38 14.99 -34.35
CA VAL A 601 10.06 15.59 -34.52
C VAL A 601 9.13 14.56 -35.16
N THR A 602 8.11 14.13 -34.43
CA THR A 602 7.28 12.97 -34.79
C THR A 602 5.89 13.34 -35.33
N GLY A 603 5.56 14.61 -35.54
CA GLY A 603 4.25 15.06 -36.01
C GLY A 603 4.33 15.99 -37.21
N GLY A 604 3.41 15.79 -38.18
CA GLY A 604 3.23 16.60 -39.38
C GLY A 604 4.24 16.34 -40.51
N ASP A 605 3.86 16.66 -41.75
CA ASP A 605 4.71 16.70 -42.95
C ASP A 605 5.77 17.81 -42.81
N CYS A 606 6.76 17.63 -41.93
CA CYS A 606 7.83 18.58 -41.73
C CYS A 606 9.02 18.20 -42.63
N THR A 607 9.14 18.87 -43.78
CA THR A 607 10.42 18.91 -44.49
C THR A 607 11.43 19.70 -43.66
N PRO A 608 12.71 19.26 -43.57
CA PRO A 608 13.74 19.91 -42.72
C PRO A 608 13.98 21.39 -43.02
N GLU A 609 13.57 21.86 -44.20
CA GLU A 609 13.89 23.19 -44.74
C GLU A 609 13.05 24.31 -44.12
N HIS A 610 11.80 24.06 -43.71
CA HIS A 610 10.91 25.13 -43.23
C HIS A 610 11.13 25.54 -41.76
N SER A 611 11.69 24.67 -40.91
CA SER A 611 11.85 24.93 -39.47
C SER A 611 13.21 25.52 -39.09
N ILE A 612 14.24 25.27 -39.91
CA ILE A 612 15.58 25.85 -39.68
C ILE A 612 15.58 27.33 -40.07
N GLN A 613 14.78 27.71 -41.07
CA GLN A 613 14.70 29.07 -41.58
C GLN A 613 14.04 30.04 -40.58
N SER A 614 13.09 29.60 -39.75
CA SER A 614 12.48 30.46 -38.72
C SER A 614 13.38 30.69 -37.50
N LEU A 615 14.23 29.74 -37.13
CA LEU A 615 15.17 29.87 -36.00
C LEU A 615 16.44 30.68 -36.35
N THR A 616 16.72 30.89 -37.64
CA THR A 616 17.84 31.74 -38.09
C THR A 616 17.43 33.18 -38.41
N TYR A 617 16.13 33.48 -38.51
CA TYR A 617 15.63 34.76 -39.04
C TYR A 617 15.46 35.89 -37.99
N GLU A 618 15.50 35.61 -36.68
CA GLU A 618 15.38 36.66 -35.65
C GLU A 618 16.70 37.36 -35.29
N SER A 619 17.79 37.09 -36.01
CA SER A 619 19.12 37.69 -35.79
C SER A 619 19.71 38.29 -37.08
N SER A 620 19.03 39.25 -37.71
CA SER A 620 19.72 40.19 -38.62
C SER A 620 18.89 41.44 -38.88
N VAL A 621 19.36 42.56 -38.35
CA VAL A 621 18.95 43.92 -38.73
C VAL A 621 19.40 44.19 -40.17
N GLU A 622 18.48 44.78 -40.95
CA GLU A 622 18.58 45.10 -42.39
C GLU A 622 19.74 46.05 -42.74
N THR A 623 20.43 45.77 -43.85
CA THR A 623 20.84 46.81 -44.83
C THR A 623 20.91 46.22 -46.24
N ASP A 624 20.29 46.94 -47.17
CA ASP A 624 19.99 46.62 -48.58
C ASP A 624 21.18 46.35 -49.52
N SER A 625 20.94 45.49 -50.52
CA SER A 625 21.03 45.73 -51.99
C SER A 625 21.63 44.57 -52.84
N LEU A 626 20.93 44.30 -53.95
CA LEU A 626 21.03 43.27 -55.01
C LEU A 626 22.31 43.33 -55.90
N PRO A 627 22.52 42.44 -56.90
CA PRO A 627 22.30 40.98 -57.00
C PRO A 627 23.51 40.22 -57.65
N THR A 628 23.27 38.94 -57.96
CA THR A 628 23.90 38.07 -58.99
C THR A 628 25.06 37.12 -58.65
N ASN A 629 24.89 35.92 -59.22
CA ASN A 629 25.79 34.81 -59.51
C ASN A 629 25.90 33.65 -58.53
N GLU A 630 25.31 32.54 -58.99
CA GLU A 630 25.66 31.17 -58.70
C GLU A 630 27.18 30.99 -58.59
N GLN A 631 27.67 30.75 -57.37
CA GLN A 631 28.89 30.01 -57.13
C GLN A 631 28.92 29.56 -55.68
N HIS A 632 28.78 28.24 -55.50
CA HIS A 632 29.29 27.44 -54.39
C HIS A 632 29.59 28.17 -53.07
N LEU A 633 28.64 28.14 -52.11
CA LEU A 633 29.00 28.18 -50.70
C LEU A 633 28.81 26.79 -50.09
N LYS A 634 29.88 25.99 -50.18
CA LYS A 634 30.15 24.94 -49.20
C LYS A 634 30.23 25.63 -47.84
N LEU A 635 29.17 25.52 -47.02
CA LEU A 635 29.25 25.80 -45.60
C LEU A 635 30.38 24.95 -45.03
N LYS A 636 31.46 25.64 -44.66
CA LYS A 636 32.59 25.04 -43.95
C LYS A 636 32.07 24.30 -42.74
N GLN A 637 32.09 22.98 -42.83
CA GLN A 637 32.16 22.07 -41.70
C GLN A 637 33.52 22.27 -41.02
N GLU A 638 33.65 23.32 -40.22
CA GLU A 638 34.80 23.49 -39.32
C GLU A 638 34.23 23.78 -37.92
N GLY A 639 34.33 22.79 -37.02
CA GLY A 639 34.14 22.96 -35.57
C GLY A 639 32.74 22.70 -35.00
N VAL A 640 32.37 21.42 -34.86
CA VAL A 640 31.32 20.85 -33.96
C VAL A 640 29.84 21.10 -34.31
N PRO A 641 29.17 20.19 -35.06
CA PRO A 641 27.71 20.07 -35.07
C PRO A 641 27.28 18.98 -34.07
N ARG A 642 26.65 19.33 -32.94
CA ARG A 642 26.14 18.35 -31.93
C ARG A 642 24.62 18.29 -31.81
N ILE A 643 23.88 18.92 -32.72
CA ILE A 643 22.41 18.80 -32.80
C ILE A 643 22.03 18.14 -34.12
N LYS A 644 21.31 17.01 -34.04
CA LYS A 644 20.72 16.34 -35.20
C LYS A 644 19.20 16.42 -35.12
N PHE A 645 18.56 17.03 -36.12
CA PHE A 645 17.12 17.03 -36.28
C PHE A 645 16.71 15.90 -37.23
N GLN A 646 15.74 15.09 -36.81
CA GLN A 646 15.21 13.98 -37.61
C GLN A 646 13.68 14.05 -37.61
N ALA A 647 13.08 14.10 -38.80
CA ALA A 647 11.64 14.13 -39.01
C ALA A 647 11.04 12.70 -39.03
N GLU A 648 11.43 11.86 -38.07
CA GLU A 648 10.95 10.48 -37.97
C GLU A 648 10.77 10.06 -36.50
N ARG A 649 10.00 8.99 -36.28
CA ARG A 649 9.87 8.42 -34.94
C ARG A 649 11.16 7.67 -34.57
N PRO A 650 11.79 7.98 -33.43
CA PRO A 650 13.04 7.33 -33.03
C PRO A 650 12.83 5.82 -32.84
N GLN A 651 13.66 5.03 -33.51
CA GLN A 651 13.69 3.58 -33.35
C GLN A 651 14.53 3.21 -32.11
N PHE A 652 13.95 3.38 -30.92
CA PHE A 652 14.66 3.15 -29.65
C PHE A 652 15.26 1.75 -29.50
N ASP A 653 14.67 0.71 -30.12
CA ASP A 653 15.24 -0.64 -30.12
C ASP A 653 16.64 -0.69 -30.77
N GLN A 654 16.85 0.06 -31.86
CA GLN A 654 18.14 0.16 -32.54
C GLN A 654 19.08 1.09 -31.77
N ILE A 655 18.61 2.31 -31.44
CA ILE A 655 19.40 3.31 -30.72
C ILE A 655 19.98 2.75 -29.42
N VAL A 656 19.16 2.08 -28.60
CA VAL A 656 19.61 1.49 -27.34
C VAL A 656 20.58 0.34 -27.59
N THR A 657 20.33 -0.48 -28.61
CA THR A 657 21.27 -1.55 -28.99
C THR A 657 22.64 -0.99 -29.36
N ASP A 658 22.66 0.04 -30.19
CA ASP A 658 23.90 0.64 -30.70
C ASP A 658 24.69 1.35 -29.59
N GLU A 659 24.01 2.11 -28.74
CA GLU A 659 24.65 2.73 -27.56
C GLU A 659 25.21 1.68 -26.60
N VAL A 660 24.51 0.56 -26.40
CA VAL A 660 25.01 -0.55 -25.56
C VAL A 660 26.25 -1.21 -26.16
N ILE A 661 26.23 -1.51 -27.46
CA ILE A 661 27.35 -2.17 -28.16
C ILE A 661 28.58 -1.25 -28.22
N ASN A 662 28.38 0.03 -28.51
CA ASN A 662 29.46 1.00 -28.66
C ASN A 662 29.97 1.58 -27.33
N SER A 663 29.31 1.28 -26.21
CA SER A 663 29.69 1.81 -24.90
C SER A 663 31.09 1.36 -24.46
N GLN A 664 31.92 2.33 -24.05
CA GLN A 664 33.20 2.04 -23.41
C GLN A 664 33.03 2.08 -21.87
N GLY A 665 32.85 0.91 -21.26
CA GLY A 665 32.62 0.77 -19.82
C GLY A 665 31.14 0.89 -19.45
N SER A 666 30.85 1.16 -18.17
CA SER A 666 29.48 1.19 -17.65
C SER A 666 28.61 2.23 -18.35
N ILE A 667 27.36 1.84 -18.64
CA ILE A 667 26.37 2.65 -19.34
C ILE A 667 25.08 2.72 -18.53
N VAL A 668 24.46 3.90 -18.48
CA VAL A 668 23.16 4.11 -17.85
C VAL A 668 22.21 4.81 -18.81
N PHE A 669 20.97 4.32 -18.84
CA PHE A 669 19.85 4.91 -19.53
C PHE A 669 18.93 5.59 -18.52
N PHE A 670 18.53 6.82 -18.79
CA PHE A 670 17.47 7.52 -18.06
C PHE A 670 16.36 7.89 -19.03
N ALA A 671 15.13 7.46 -18.75
CA ALA A 671 13.97 7.76 -19.58
C ALA A 671 12.94 8.60 -18.83
N CYS A 672 12.48 9.69 -19.46
CA CYS A 672 11.38 10.49 -18.96
C CYS A 672 10.43 10.93 -20.07
N GLY A 673 9.18 10.47 -20.01
CA GLY A 673 8.12 10.88 -20.94
C GLY A 673 6.85 10.08 -20.73
N ALA A 674 6.04 9.96 -21.80
CA ALA A 674 4.82 9.16 -21.78
C ALA A 674 5.13 7.69 -21.38
N SER A 675 4.20 7.04 -20.69
CA SER A 675 4.39 5.66 -20.21
C SER A 675 4.76 4.67 -21.32
N GLU A 676 4.30 4.92 -22.55
CA GLU A 676 4.67 4.13 -23.74
C GLU A 676 6.16 4.28 -24.07
N LEU A 677 6.68 5.51 -24.10
CA LEU A 677 8.08 5.79 -24.38
C LEU A 677 9.00 5.13 -23.35
N ASN A 678 8.74 5.35 -22.06
CA ASN A 678 9.54 4.78 -20.98
C ASN A 678 9.55 3.25 -21.06
N ARG A 679 8.39 2.64 -21.34
CA ARG A 679 8.26 1.19 -21.49
C ARG A 679 9.06 0.68 -22.68
N THR A 680 8.98 1.31 -23.85
CA THR A 680 9.74 0.91 -25.04
C THR A 680 11.24 0.94 -24.75
N ILE A 681 11.77 2.01 -24.16
CA ILE A 681 13.20 2.10 -23.83
C ILE A 681 13.58 1.01 -22.83
N ARG A 682 12.77 0.78 -21.79
CA ARG A 682 13.00 -0.29 -20.81
C ARG A 682 13.03 -1.67 -21.46
N GLU A 683 12.13 -1.94 -22.40
CA GLU A 683 12.10 -3.17 -23.20
C GLU A 683 13.36 -3.31 -24.06
N SER A 684 13.78 -2.24 -24.74
CA SER A 684 15.00 -2.23 -25.56
C SER A 684 16.24 -2.50 -24.72
N VAL A 685 16.36 -1.88 -23.53
CA VAL A 685 17.47 -2.12 -22.60
C VAL A 685 17.47 -3.57 -22.14
N ALA A 686 16.30 -4.14 -21.80
CA ALA A 686 16.19 -5.54 -21.41
C ALA A 686 16.63 -6.51 -22.53
N LYS A 687 16.29 -6.22 -23.79
CA LYS A 687 16.73 -7.04 -24.95
C LYS A 687 18.23 -6.94 -25.19
N SER A 688 18.84 -5.78 -24.91
CA SER A 688 20.23 -5.49 -25.25
C SER A 688 21.23 -5.73 -24.11
N ILE A 689 20.77 -6.00 -22.88
CA ILE A 689 21.66 -6.19 -21.71
C ILE A 689 22.70 -7.31 -21.89
N ASP A 690 22.40 -8.33 -22.69
CA ASP A 690 23.31 -9.45 -22.96
C ASP A 690 24.28 -9.17 -24.13
N LYS A 691 24.11 -8.06 -24.85
CA LYS A 691 24.94 -7.70 -26.02
C LYS A 691 26.25 -7.00 -25.64
N THR A 692 26.49 -6.74 -24.36
CA THR A 692 27.71 -6.11 -23.86
C THR A 692 28.27 -6.86 -22.66
N THR A 693 29.57 -6.79 -22.43
CA THR A 693 30.20 -7.24 -21.19
C THR A 693 30.15 -6.16 -20.10
N ASN A 694 29.81 -4.92 -20.45
CA ASN A 694 29.74 -3.80 -19.51
C ASN A 694 28.47 -3.84 -18.65
N TYR A 695 28.51 -3.14 -17.52
CA TYR A 695 27.32 -2.96 -16.68
C TYR A 695 26.36 -1.95 -17.32
N VAL A 696 25.12 -2.40 -17.56
CA VAL A 696 24.01 -1.58 -18.06
C VAL A 696 23.03 -1.31 -16.92
N GLN A 697 22.66 -0.05 -16.70
CA GLN A 697 21.63 0.35 -15.74
C GLN A 697 20.52 1.15 -16.43
N PHE A 698 19.29 1.06 -15.92
CA PHE A 698 18.14 1.82 -16.40
C PHE A 698 17.44 2.51 -15.22
N TYR A 699 17.14 3.79 -15.39
CA TYR A 699 16.31 4.59 -14.51
C TYR A 699 15.17 5.20 -15.32
N GLU A 700 14.04 5.41 -14.66
CA GLU A 700 12.90 6.07 -15.27
C GLU A 700 12.22 7.00 -14.29
N GLU A 701 11.71 8.08 -14.83
CA GLU A 701 10.77 8.97 -14.16
C GLU A 701 9.56 9.12 -15.07
N SER A 702 8.36 9.18 -14.49
CA SER A 702 7.13 9.38 -15.24
C SER A 702 6.35 10.54 -14.65
N PHE A 703 5.85 11.40 -15.54
CA PHE A 703 4.89 12.46 -15.21
C PHE A 703 3.55 12.06 -15.82
N CYS A 704 2.50 12.07 -15.01
CA CYS A 704 1.13 11.85 -15.44
C CYS A 704 0.44 13.18 -15.74
#